data_AF-A0A517TYR2-F1
#
_entry.id   AF-A0A517TYR2-F1
#
_cell.length_a   1.000
_cell.length_b   1.000
_cell.length_c   1.000
_cell.angle_alpha   90.00
_cell.angle_beta   90.00
_cell.angle_gamma   90.00
#
_symmetry.space_group_name_H-M   'P 1'
#
loop_
_entity.id
_entity.type
_entity.pdbx_description
1 polymer ?
#
loop_
_entity_poly.entity_id
_entity_poly.type
_entity_poly.pdbx_seq_one_letter_code
_entity_poly.pdbx_strand_id
1 'polypeptide(L)'
;MRQLVFLFLLAAFDYAALADDIEGQLAEWHPLLITFAGPEAAETGDAPNPFTDYRLQVSFSGPDNQLFVVPGFFDGDGRGGAKGNVWRVRFTPNVAGPWRYEASLRKGKHVAVELATTAGEAVELPAAVGTFEVAAGHADAPGFLKWGRLAYVGERYLKFADGPYWLRGGTDEPENFLGYAGFDRTPGKHRYADHEADWREGDPDWGDGRGRAIIGALNYLAAHHVNSIYFLTMNVGGDGKDVWPWAGTINPLGSEENDNLRFDVAKLGQWETVFAHAQRQGIFLHFVFNEAEEANKRELDDGELGLERKLYYREMAARFGHHLALQWNLCEEYNLGFDLGAERIGAFADYLRAVDPYDHPITVHSAGDPVEALRFTFGDPRYGMTSIQLNQRPIQEVTEAIRRETLASGRPLPVSLDEFTLDRGQRASHIPVDDAAGHRREKIWPTYFSGGMIEFILEDLLRTDSFKTAEREQLWDYMWIARRFMEENLPFWEMQPADELVSGAATMHVGIGNGKHVELGPQAFVKRGDVYAIYFPTATETGSLDLAEMAGAGTQRWFNPRIGEFAGAEKSIAGGESLAIGPPPTDAQADWVVLIKRADQPRIEPIDVSAFRDGTHHWRKIRDPKRVIHALVDQPSYAIEEVEKIAANMLLFQRANGGWPKDYDMLAVLTPEQERAVRQSSERNDTSFDNYNIHSQVDYLARAYAAGGVESWREACVRGFDFMLAAQLPGGGFPQQHPGGAGYAKFITFNDGVTIGVLNVLQDAVAGAPQWAWLDDERRQAAARAVAAGVKCILNCQLIANGRRTGWCQQHDPETLAAAPARTFELASICPQETTAIVRFLMRLPNPTDQVMDAIETAIAWLRETQLSGVRVERIAARPEGYEFHTTDFDVVVLSDEAASPIWARHYEIGTNRPVFAGRDTMKRYALSEIERERRTGTPWYGDWPQRLLHSEYPEWRTSRGVAK
;
A
#
# COMPACT_ATOMS: atom_id res chain seq x y z
N MET A 1 -1.30 -6.67 68.89
CA MET A 1 0.04 -6.41 69.46
C MET A 1 1.00 -6.32 68.29
N ARG A 2 1.79 -5.23 68.22
CA ARG A 2 2.75 -4.84 67.16
C ARG A 2 2.14 -4.27 65.86
N GLN A 3 2.24 -2.95 65.77
CA GLN A 3 2.25 -2.16 64.54
C GLN A 3 3.38 -2.64 63.62
N LEU A 4 3.08 -2.84 62.33
CA LEU A 4 4.07 -2.75 61.27
C LEU A 4 3.53 -1.73 60.26
N VAL A 5 4.19 -0.58 60.24
CA VAL A 5 4.05 0.45 59.23
C VAL A 5 4.76 -0.08 57.98
N PHE A 6 4.03 -0.37 56.91
CA PHE A 6 4.60 -0.44 55.57
C PHE A 6 4.26 0.87 54.86
N LEU A 7 5.27 1.74 54.79
CA LEU A 7 5.31 2.86 53.85
C LEU A 7 5.22 2.27 52.44
N PHE A 8 4.09 2.42 51.75
CA PHE A 8 4.11 2.43 50.31
C PHE A 8 4.58 3.81 49.88
N LEU A 9 5.82 3.88 49.38
CA LEU A 9 6.28 5.01 48.59
C LEU A 9 5.29 5.18 47.43
N LEU A 10 4.55 6.29 47.45
CA LEU A 10 4.02 6.87 46.23
C LEU A 10 5.23 7.20 45.34
N ALA A 11 5.51 6.33 44.37
CA ALA A 11 6.21 6.77 43.18
C ALA A 11 5.26 7.74 42.48
N ALA A 12 5.48 9.03 42.71
CA ALA A 12 4.99 10.06 41.81
C ALA A 12 5.52 9.69 40.42
N PHE A 13 4.63 9.32 39.50
CA PHE A 13 4.96 9.39 38.10
C PHE A 13 5.12 10.88 37.78
N ASP A 14 6.37 11.33 37.76
CA ASP A 14 6.73 12.62 37.17
C ASP A 14 6.35 12.54 35.68
N TYR A 15 5.21 13.13 35.36
CA TYR A 15 4.94 13.63 34.02
C TYR A 15 5.80 14.89 33.83
N ALA A 16 7.08 14.73 33.46
CA ALA A 16 7.91 15.81 32.95
C ALA A 16 9.27 15.29 32.39
N ALA A 17 9.28 14.99 31.10
CA ALA A 17 10.30 15.44 30.15
C ALA A 17 9.73 15.17 28.75
N LEU A 18 8.91 16.09 28.24
CA LEU A 18 8.65 16.13 26.80
C LEU A 18 9.99 16.30 26.09
N ALA A 19 10.14 15.60 24.98
CA ALA A 19 11.32 15.62 24.13
C ALA A 19 11.62 17.03 23.62
N ASP A 20 12.65 17.68 24.17
CA ASP A 20 13.18 18.94 23.62
C ASP A 20 14.16 18.69 22.44
N ASP A 21 14.42 17.41 22.06
CA ASP A 21 15.49 17.03 21.11
C ASP A 21 15.01 16.29 19.83
N ILE A 22 13.70 16.22 19.55
CA ILE A 22 13.15 15.67 18.29
C ILE A 22 12.64 16.82 17.43
N GLU A 23 13.28 17.05 16.29
CA GLU A 23 12.87 18.04 15.29
C GLU A 23 12.14 17.34 14.12
N GLY A 24 11.15 18.02 13.54
CA GLY A 24 10.33 17.49 12.44
C GLY A 24 8.86 17.32 12.82
N GLN A 25 8.01 17.08 11.83
CA GLN A 25 6.59 16.81 12.07
C GLN A 25 6.43 15.36 12.52
N LEU A 26 5.84 15.16 13.70
CA LEU A 26 5.53 13.84 14.24
C LEU A 26 4.32 13.22 13.52
N ALA A 27 4.49 12.89 12.24
CA ALA A 27 3.50 12.25 11.39
C ALA A 27 4.13 11.18 10.52
N GLU A 28 3.33 10.22 10.08
CA GLU A 28 3.74 9.17 9.16
C GLU A 28 4.45 9.75 7.93
N TRP A 29 5.54 9.11 7.52
CA TRP A 29 6.39 9.49 6.40
C TRP A 29 7.15 10.81 6.55
N HIS A 30 6.98 11.56 7.64
CA HIS A 30 7.70 12.80 7.87
C HIS A 30 9.03 12.52 8.56
N PRO A 31 10.19 12.91 7.97
CA PRO A 31 11.48 12.72 8.61
C PRO A 31 11.58 13.44 9.96
N LEU A 32 12.16 12.74 10.92
CA LEU A 32 12.50 13.24 12.25
C LEU A 32 14.01 13.30 12.39
N LEU A 33 14.50 14.35 13.05
CA LEU A 33 15.88 14.49 13.47
C LEU A 33 15.95 14.42 14.99
N ILE A 34 16.69 13.44 15.52
CA ILE A 34 16.88 13.27 16.96
C ILE A 34 18.31 13.62 17.31
N THR A 35 18.48 14.48 18.31
CA THR A 35 19.77 15.02 18.75
C THR A 35 20.19 14.43 20.09
N PHE A 36 21.48 14.11 20.22
CA PHE A 36 22.11 13.63 21.45
C PHE A 36 23.37 14.44 21.76
N ALA A 37 23.55 14.76 23.05
CA ALA A 37 24.78 15.33 23.57
C ALA A 37 25.80 14.23 23.88
N GLY A 38 26.74 13.98 22.97
CA GLY A 38 27.78 12.96 23.12
C GLY A 38 29.14 13.55 23.51
N PRO A 39 30.24 12.82 23.28
CA PRO A 39 31.59 13.33 23.43
C PRO A 39 31.85 14.53 22.51
N GLU A 40 32.59 15.51 23.01
CA GLU A 40 33.11 16.61 22.19
C GLU A 40 34.15 16.08 21.20
N ALA A 41 33.99 16.43 19.93
CA ALA A 41 34.89 16.09 18.85
C ALA A 41 34.98 17.24 17.84
N ALA A 42 35.91 17.13 16.90
CA ALA A 42 36.00 18.00 15.74
C ALA A 42 36.06 17.13 14.49
N GLU A 43 35.50 17.60 13.38
CA GLU A 43 35.54 16.89 12.09
C GLU A 43 36.99 16.60 11.64
N THR A 44 37.96 17.40 12.10
CA THR A 44 39.40 17.22 11.86
C THR A 44 40.12 16.39 12.93
N GLY A 45 39.40 15.79 13.88
CA GLY A 45 39.98 15.03 14.99
C GLY A 45 40.67 13.73 14.56
N ASP A 46 41.78 13.39 15.23
CA ASP A 46 42.60 12.21 14.91
C ASP A 46 42.41 11.03 15.88
N ALA A 47 42.28 11.31 17.19
CA ALA A 47 42.27 10.29 18.22
C ALA A 47 41.44 10.75 19.45
N PRO A 48 40.13 10.50 19.48
CA PRO A 48 39.36 9.73 18.50
C PRO A 48 39.02 10.57 17.25
N ASN A 49 39.03 9.93 16.07
CA ASN A 49 38.35 10.48 14.89
C ASN A 49 36.84 10.23 15.06
N PRO A 50 35.98 11.27 15.00
CA PRO A 50 34.54 11.11 15.25
C PRO A 50 33.82 10.19 14.26
N PHE A 51 34.34 10.03 13.05
CA PHE A 51 33.71 9.27 11.98
C PHE A 51 34.12 7.80 11.99
N THR A 52 35.36 7.47 12.35
CA THR A 52 35.83 6.08 12.40
C THR A 52 35.74 5.46 13.79
N ASP A 53 36.02 6.24 14.84
CA ASP A 53 36.25 5.70 16.18
C ASP A 53 35.03 5.80 17.11
N TYR A 54 33.92 6.34 16.61
CA TYR A 54 32.63 6.30 17.26
C TYR A 54 31.56 5.74 16.34
N ARG A 55 30.58 5.05 16.93
CA ARG A 55 29.41 4.52 16.23
C ARG A 55 28.16 4.80 17.03
N LEU A 56 27.34 5.74 16.56
CA LEU A 56 25.98 5.92 17.03
C LEU A 56 25.05 4.97 16.24
N GLN A 57 24.27 4.17 16.95
CA GLN A 57 23.19 3.35 16.39
C GLN A 57 21.93 3.62 17.20
N VAL A 58 20.80 3.84 16.54
CA VAL A 58 19.53 4.10 17.23
C VAL A 58 18.51 3.06 16.78
N SER A 59 18.04 2.26 17.74
CA SER A 59 16.99 1.27 17.52
C SER A 59 15.64 1.91 17.75
N PHE A 60 14.78 1.92 16.74
CA PHE A 60 13.41 2.39 16.81
C PHE A 60 12.47 1.20 16.83
N SER A 61 11.65 1.11 17.88
CA SER A 61 10.57 0.13 18.00
C SER A 61 9.24 0.85 17.86
N GLY A 62 8.45 0.48 16.86
CA GLY A 62 7.17 1.10 16.54
C GLY A 62 5.98 0.16 16.70
N PRO A 63 4.80 0.59 16.23
CA PRO A 63 3.63 -0.27 16.05
C PRO A 63 3.97 -1.56 15.29
N ASP A 64 3.15 -2.60 15.47
CA ASP A 64 3.28 -3.90 14.80
C ASP A 64 4.65 -4.61 15.00
N ASN A 65 5.34 -4.31 16.10
CA ASN A 65 6.69 -4.83 16.43
C ASN A 65 7.75 -4.48 15.37
N GLN A 66 7.56 -3.40 14.63
CA GLN A 66 8.57 -2.91 13.70
C GLN A 66 9.85 -2.52 14.46
N LEU A 67 11.00 -2.88 13.89
CA LEU A 67 12.31 -2.56 14.42
C LEU A 67 13.20 -2.01 13.31
N PHE A 68 13.62 -0.76 13.46
CA PHE A 68 14.63 -0.13 12.61
C PHE A 68 15.89 0.09 13.42
N VAL A 69 17.06 -0.28 12.88
CA VAL A 69 18.35 0.04 13.49
C VAL A 69 19.05 1.03 12.57
N VAL A 70 18.96 2.31 12.93
CA VAL A 70 19.37 3.41 12.06
C VAL A 70 20.75 3.91 12.50
N PRO A 71 21.74 3.98 11.58
CA PRO A 71 23.02 4.58 11.90
C PRO A 71 22.87 6.08 12.14
N GLY A 72 23.41 6.55 13.26
CA GLY A 72 23.58 7.99 13.52
C GLY A 72 24.96 8.48 13.09
N PHE A 73 25.14 9.80 13.14
CA PHE A 73 26.33 10.52 12.68
C PHE A 73 26.75 11.64 13.64
N PHE A 74 28.03 12.03 13.58
CA PHE A 74 28.54 13.22 14.25
C PHE A 74 28.17 14.49 13.46
N ASP A 75 27.69 15.53 14.15
CA ASP A 75 27.19 16.75 13.52
C ASP A 75 27.76 18.04 14.13
N GLY A 76 28.97 17.96 14.71
CA GLY A 76 29.67 19.14 15.20
C GLY A 76 28.91 19.87 16.31
N ASP A 77 28.55 21.12 16.07
CA ASP A 77 27.70 21.94 16.96
C ASP A 77 26.19 21.88 16.61
N GLY A 78 25.80 21.07 15.63
CA GLY A 78 24.43 20.92 15.13
C GLY A 78 23.96 22.06 14.22
N ARG A 79 24.81 23.04 13.91
CA ARG A 79 24.52 24.24 13.10
C ARG A 79 25.56 24.48 12.00
N GLY A 80 26.28 23.43 11.60
CA GLY A 80 27.32 23.47 10.58
C GLY A 80 28.72 23.82 11.11
N GLY A 81 28.89 24.00 12.42
CA GLY A 81 30.20 24.18 13.02
C GLY A 81 30.99 22.87 13.09
N ALA A 82 32.24 22.92 12.67
CA ALA A 82 33.16 21.77 12.57
C ALA A 82 33.49 21.08 13.91
N LYS A 83 33.16 21.69 15.05
CA LYS A 83 33.53 21.21 16.39
C LYS A 83 32.34 21.34 17.33
N GLY A 84 32.08 20.30 18.10
CA GLY A 84 31.06 20.30 19.13
C GLY A 84 30.80 18.89 19.65
N ASN A 85 29.67 18.71 20.29
CA ASN A 85 29.29 17.47 20.94
C ASN A 85 27.93 16.93 20.47
N VAL A 86 27.47 17.37 19.29
CA VAL A 86 26.17 16.99 18.73
C VAL A 86 26.31 15.72 17.90
N TRP A 87 25.48 14.74 18.22
CA TRP A 87 25.33 13.48 17.49
C TRP A 87 23.87 13.31 17.13
N ARG A 88 23.58 12.90 15.89
CA ARG A 88 22.23 12.91 15.35
C ARG A 88 21.87 11.62 14.65
N VAL A 89 20.58 11.34 14.58
CA VAL A 89 20.00 10.31 13.71
C VAL A 89 18.80 10.90 12.99
N ARG A 90 18.62 10.51 11.72
CA ARG A 90 17.42 10.83 10.94
C ARG A 90 16.56 9.59 10.78
N PHE A 91 15.30 9.69 11.16
CA PHE A 91 14.36 8.58 11.15
C PHE A 91 13.03 8.99 10.54
N THR A 92 12.53 8.20 9.61
CA THR A 92 11.22 8.45 8.98
C THR A 92 10.25 7.36 9.40
N PRO A 93 9.34 7.61 10.38
CA PRO A 93 8.37 6.62 10.80
C PRO A 93 7.40 6.29 9.67
N ASN A 94 7.04 5.03 9.56
CA ASN A 94 6.22 4.49 8.46
C ASN A 94 4.81 4.08 8.89
N VAL A 95 4.47 4.24 10.17
CA VAL A 95 3.14 3.94 10.72
C VAL A 95 2.84 4.90 11.87
N ALA A 96 1.60 5.38 11.95
CA ALA A 96 1.10 6.15 13.08
C ALA A 96 1.04 5.34 14.38
N GLY A 97 1.30 5.98 15.51
CA GLY A 97 1.22 5.39 16.84
C GLY A 97 2.46 5.66 17.70
N PRO A 98 2.60 4.92 18.82
CA PRO A 98 3.71 5.12 19.74
C PRO A 98 5.00 4.50 19.22
N TRP A 99 6.06 5.28 19.22
CA TRP A 99 7.42 4.86 18.91
C TRP A 99 8.32 5.01 20.12
N ARG A 100 9.25 4.08 20.29
CA ARG A 100 10.34 4.13 21.26
C ARG A 100 11.66 4.10 20.52
N TYR A 101 12.61 4.93 20.93
CA TYR A 101 14.00 4.81 20.48
C TYR A 101 14.93 4.40 21.62
N GLU A 102 16.01 3.71 21.25
CA GLU A 102 17.15 3.38 22.12
C GLU A 102 18.46 3.58 21.35
N ALA A 103 19.20 4.59 21.76
CA ALA A 103 20.48 4.99 21.19
C ALA A 103 21.64 4.31 21.92
N SER A 104 22.58 3.77 21.15
CA SER A 104 23.84 3.22 21.62
C SER A 104 24.99 3.95 20.95
N LEU A 105 25.79 4.66 21.73
CA LEU A 105 27.08 5.17 21.27
C LEU A 105 28.21 4.21 21.68
N ARG A 106 29.02 3.79 20.71
CA ARG A 106 30.19 2.93 20.92
C ARG A 106 31.46 3.68 20.56
N LYS A 107 32.56 3.40 21.26
CA LYS A 107 33.90 3.92 20.99
C LYS A 107 34.88 2.78 20.80
N GLY A 108 35.77 2.90 19.83
CA GLY A 108 36.83 1.94 19.59
C GLY A 108 37.45 2.17 18.22
N LYS A 109 38.68 1.72 18.01
CA LYS A 109 39.36 1.91 16.73
C LYS A 109 38.50 1.37 15.59
N HIS A 110 38.13 2.23 14.64
CA HIS A 110 37.34 1.90 13.44
C HIS A 110 35.96 1.28 13.73
N VAL A 111 35.42 1.46 14.95
CA VAL A 111 34.15 0.85 15.35
C VAL A 111 32.96 1.25 14.48
N ALA A 112 33.04 2.40 13.79
CA ALA A 112 31.96 2.93 12.95
C ALA A 112 31.50 1.94 11.87
N VAL A 113 32.44 1.21 11.25
CA VAL A 113 32.18 0.33 10.10
C VAL A 113 31.93 -1.13 10.49
N GLU A 114 31.95 -1.44 11.78
CA GLU A 114 31.65 -2.78 12.27
C GLU A 114 30.14 -3.03 12.26
N LEU A 115 29.71 -4.24 11.86
CA LEU A 115 28.29 -4.62 11.88
C LEU A 115 27.85 -5.21 13.24
N ALA A 116 28.79 -5.75 14.02
CA ALA A 116 28.47 -6.34 15.31
C ALA A 116 28.00 -5.24 16.30
N THR A 117 26.79 -5.37 16.84
CA THR A 117 26.16 -4.37 17.73
C THR A 117 26.97 -4.10 19.01
N THR A 118 27.77 -5.06 19.45
CA THR A 118 28.61 -4.97 20.66
C THR A 118 30.06 -4.57 20.38
N ALA A 119 30.44 -4.25 19.13
CA ALA A 119 31.79 -3.79 18.82
C ALA A 119 32.16 -2.52 19.59
N GLY A 120 33.41 -2.45 20.06
CA GLY A 120 33.92 -1.36 20.88
C GLY A 120 33.38 -1.31 22.32
N GLU A 121 33.73 -0.24 23.01
CA GLU A 121 33.31 0.05 24.38
C GLU A 121 32.05 0.92 24.37
N ALA A 122 31.11 0.68 25.29
CA ALA A 122 29.94 1.53 25.44
C ALA A 122 30.34 2.92 25.95
N VAL A 123 29.79 3.97 25.34
CA VAL A 123 29.90 5.35 25.81
C VAL A 123 28.55 5.77 26.35
N GLU A 124 28.52 6.35 27.54
CA GLU A 124 27.30 6.88 28.13
C GLU A 124 26.77 8.04 27.28
N LEU A 125 25.47 7.98 26.95
CA LEU A 125 24.78 8.98 26.16
C LEU A 125 23.56 9.46 26.97
N PRO A 126 23.48 10.75 27.35
CA PRO A 126 22.29 11.33 27.94
C PRO A 126 21.08 11.17 27.01
N ALA A 127 19.89 10.98 27.59
CA ALA A 127 18.65 10.79 26.84
C ALA A 127 18.73 9.66 25.79
N ALA A 128 19.54 8.61 26.04
CA ALA A 128 19.68 7.47 25.14
C ALA A 128 18.37 6.69 24.90
N VAL A 129 17.32 6.91 25.70
CA VAL A 129 16.02 6.26 25.53
C VAL A 129 14.94 7.31 25.57
N GLY A 130 14.02 7.25 24.63
CA GLY A 130 12.86 8.12 24.60
C GLY A 130 11.69 7.50 23.84
N THR A 131 10.54 8.15 23.94
CA THR A 131 9.30 7.76 23.25
C THR A 131 8.66 8.99 22.62
N PHE A 132 8.00 8.81 21.49
CA PHE A 132 7.24 9.84 20.80
C PHE A 132 6.02 9.23 20.13
N GLU A 133 5.00 10.05 19.89
CA GLU A 133 3.77 9.64 19.21
C GLU A 133 3.79 10.17 17.79
N VAL A 134 3.52 9.31 16.80
CA VAL A 134 3.44 9.67 15.38
C VAL A 134 1.97 9.72 14.97
N ALA A 135 1.53 10.86 14.43
CA ALA A 135 0.19 11.00 13.87
C ALA A 135 0.07 10.31 12.49
N ALA A 136 -1.16 10.05 12.05
CA ALA A 136 -1.40 9.62 10.67
C ALA A 136 -0.93 10.68 9.66
N GLY A 137 -0.47 10.23 8.50
CA GLY A 137 -0.14 11.11 7.38
C GLY A 137 -1.38 11.80 6.80
N HIS A 138 -1.16 12.74 5.88
CA HIS A 138 -2.23 13.43 5.17
C HIS A 138 -2.07 13.28 3.65
N ALA A 139 -3.19 13.08 2.95
CA ALA A 139 -3.20 12.89 1.50
C ALA A 139 -2.79 14.15 0.71
N ASP A 140 -2.83 15.32 1.32
CA ASP A 140 -2.40 16.61 0.77
C ASP A 140 -0.96 16.98 1.15
N ALA A 141 -0.22 16.10 1.85
CA ALA A 141 1.16 16.34 2.21
C ALA A 141 2.05 16.52 0.95
N PRO A 142 3.07 17.40 1.01
CA PRO A 142 3.87 17.75 -0.16
C PRO A 142 4.74 16.58 -0.64
N GLY A 143 5.04 16.58 -1.94
CA GLY A 143 5.99 15.66 -2.54
C GLY A 143 5.62 14.19 -2.31
N PHE A 144 6.57 13.41 -1.79
CA PHE A 144 6.35 11.99 -1.50
C PHE A 144 5.74 11.72 -0.12
N LEU A 145 5.63 12.71 0.76
CA LEU A 145 5.07 12.53 2.11
C LEU A 145 3.63 12.00 2.08
N LYS A 146 2.85 12.33 1.05
CA LYS A 146 1.46 11.86 0.85
C LYS A 146 1.34 10.38 0.48
N TRP A 147 2.42 9.75 0.00
CA TRP A 147 2.40 8.37 -0.50
C TRP A 147 3.38 7.45 0.23
N GLY A 148 4.30 8.02 1.01
CA GLY A 148 5.31 7.28 1.75
C GLY A 148 6.47 6.83 0.87
N ARG A 149 7.15 5.77 1.33
CA ARG A 149 8.39 5.28 0.72
C ARG A 149 8.13 4.68 -0.66
N LEU A 150 8.96 5.03 -1.64
CA LEU A 150 8.97 4.40 -2.96
C LEU A 150 9.84 3.14 -2.91
N ALA A 151 9.22 1.97 -3.10
CA ALA A 151 9.87 0.68 -2.89
C ALA A 151 9.83 -0.20 -4.15
N TYR A 152 10.83 -1.09 -4.26
CA TYR A 152 10.74 -2.22 -5.17
C TYR A 152 9.81 -3.28 -4.57
N VAL A 153 8.77 -3.65 -5.31
CA VAL A 153 7.70 -4.54 -4.82
C VAL A 153 7.72 -5.94 -5.46
N GLY A 154 8.85 -6.35 -6.04
CA GLY A 154 8.95 -7.63 -6.76
C GLY A 154 8.47 -7.59 -8.21
N GLU A 155 8.12 -6.41 -8.71
CA GLU A 155 7.47 -6.20 -10.01
C GLU A 155 8.29 -5.28 -10.93
N ARG A 156 7.78 -5.03 -12.14
CA ARG A 156 8.47 -4.28 -13.21
C ARG A 156 8.54 -2.76 -12.99
N TYR A 157 7.95 -2.25 -11.91
CA TYR A 157 7.93 -0.84 -11.55
C TYR A 157 8.04 -0.68 -10.04
N LEU A 158 8.59 0.44 -9.59
CA LEU A 158 8.54 0.83 -8.19
C LEU A 158 7.10 1.26 -7.83
N LYS A 159 6.75 1.12 -6.55
CA LYS A 159 5.44 1.51 -6.02
C LYS A 159 5.61 2.23 -4.69
N PHE A 160 4.84 3.31 -4.49
CA PHE A 160 4.77 3.94 -3.18
C PHE A 160 4.01 3.05 -2.19
N ALA A 161 4.40 3.07 -0.93
CA ALA A 161 3.75 2.33 0.16
C ALA A 161 2.22 2.51 0.13
N ASP A 162 1.77 3.77 0.14
CA ASP A 162 0.35 4.16 0.18
C ASP A 162 -0.14 4.79 -1.13
N GLY A 163 0.69 4.73 -2.17
CA GLY A 163 0.45 5.41 -3.43
C GLY A 163 0.48 4.49 -4.65
N PRO A 164 0.46 5.10 -5.84
CA PRO A 164 0.43 4.36 -7.10
C PRO A 164 1.80 3.73 -7.43
N TYR A 165 1.81 2.91 -8.48
CA TYR A 165 3.05 2.62 -9.20
C TYR A 165 3.64 3.91 -9.77
N TRP A 166 4.96 3.96 -9.88
CA TRP A 166 5.69 5.16 -10.26
C TRP A 166 6.50 4.94 -11.54
N LEU A 167 6.54 5.96 -12.39
CA LEU A 167 7.31 5.98 -13.63
C LEU A 167 8.34 7.11 -13.58
N ARG A 168 9.61 6.80 -13.87
CA ARG A 168 10.69 7.78 -13.90
C ARG A 168 10.74 8.55 -15.21
N GLY A 169 10.95 9.87 -15.10
CA GLY A 169 11.38 10.75 -16.17
C GLY A 169 12.21 11.88 -15.57
N GLY A 170 13.53 11.85 -15.77
CA GLY A 170 14.45 12.79 -15.15
C GLY A 170 15.66 13.20 -15.97
N THR A 171 16.64 13.78 -15.30
CA THR A 171 17.90 14.22 -15.91
C THR A 171 19.07 13.51 -15.25
N ASP A 172 20.00 13.05 -16.08
CA ASP A 172 21.28 12.52 -15.66
C ASP A 172 22.28 13.69 -15.41
N GLU A 173 22.18 14.73 -16.24
CA GLU A 173 23.16 15.81 -16.23
C GLU A 173 22.71 17.06 -15.45
N PRO A 174 23.64 17.86 -14.88
CA PRO A 174 25.06 17.53 -14.75
C PRO A 174 25.25 16.40 -13.71
N GLU A 175 26.00 15.35 -14.05
CA GLU A 175 26.23 14.24 -13.10
C GLU A 175 26.95 14.74 -11.83
N ASN A 176 27.76 15.78 -11.93
CA ASN A 176 28.37 16.47 -10.80
C ASN A 176 27.50 17.61 -10.27
N PHE A 177 26.17 17.44 -10.20
CA PHE A 177 25.21 18.45 -9.70
C PHE A 177 25.60 19.05 -8.33
N LEU A 178 26.23 18.23 -7.48
CA LEU A 178 26.74 18.64 -6.17
C LEU A 178 28.04 19.46 -6.22
N GLY A 179 28.63 19.64 -7.40
CA GLY A 179 29.78 20.50 -7.72
C GLY A 179 29.42 21.99 -7.71
N TYR A 180 28.49 22.38 -6.83
CA TYR A 180 27.94 23.71 -6.71
C TYR A 180 28.80 24.60 -5.82
N ALA A 181 29.20 25.77 -6.31
CA ALA A 181 30.08 26.67 -5.56
C ALA A 181 29.40 27.36 -4.37
N GLY A 182 28.08 27.27 -4.24
CA GLY A 182 27.38 27.74 -3.05
C GLY A 182 27.63 26.86 -1.82
N PHE A 183 28.14 25.65 -1.97
CA PHE A 183 28.49 24.77 -0.86
C PHE A 183 29.82 25.13 -0.20
N ASP A 184 29.99 24.76 1.07
CA ASP A 184 31.24 24.95 1.81
C ASP A 184 32.31 23.95 1.39
N ARG A 185 33.57 24.44 1.26
CA ARG A 185 34.75 23.63 0.89
C ARG A 185 34.52 22.70 -0.31
N THR A 186 33.78 23.21 -1.29
CA THR A 186 33.57 22.58 -2.60
C THR A 186 34.31 23.42 -3.64
N PRO A 187 35.20 22.85 -4.46
CA PRO A 187 35.81 23.57 -5.59
C PRO A 187 34.80 23.67 -6.76
N GLY A 188 33.60 24.16 -6.46
CA GLY A 188 32.45 24.00 -7.33
C GLY A 188 32.58 24.71 -8.66
N LYS A 189 32.28 24.00 -9.74
CA LYS A 189 32.24 24.52 -11.11
C LYS A 189 30.87 25.07 -11.48
N HIS A 190 29.81 24.65 -10.80
CA HIS A 190 28.43 25.08 -11.05
C HIS A 190 28.02 26.30 -10.24
N ARG A 191 27.14 27.13 -10.80
CA ARG A 191 26.54 28.34 -10.23
C ARG A 191 25.03 28.37 -10.35
N TYR A 192 24.44 27.65 -11.32
CA TYR A 192 23.00 27.60 -11.59
C TYR A 192 22.34 28.98 -11.68
N ALA A 193 23.07 30.00 -12.17
CA ALA A 193 22.68 31.40 -12.02
C ALA A 193 21.31 31.73 -12.63
N ASP A 194 20.96 31.08 -13.75
CA ASP A 194 19.65 31.23 -14.43
C ASP A 194 18.46 30.75 -13.58
N HIS A 195 18.75 29.96 -12.55
CA HIS A 195 17.76 29.38 -11.66
C HIS A 195 17.56 30.13 -10.35
N GLU A 196 18.37 31.16 -10.07
CA GLU A 196 18.13 32.00 -8.89
C GLU A 196 16.75 32.67 -8.92
N ALA A 197 16.23 32.97 -10.12
CA ALA A 197 14.89 33.52 -10.32
C ALA A 197 13.76 32.50 -10.09
N ASP A 198 14.06 31.20 -10.06
CA ASP A 198 13.06 30.14 -9.80
C ASP A 198 12.90 29.84 -8.30
N TRP A 199 13.80 30.35 -7.46
CA TRP A 199 13.68 30.32 -6.00
C TRP A 199 12.50 31.21 -5.55
N ARG A 200 11.72 30.74 -4.59
CA ARG A 200 10.51 31.40 -4.09
C ARG A 200 10.59 31.67 -2.60
N GLU A 201 9.86 32.69 -2.14
CA GLU A 201 9.73 32.94 -0.70
C GLU A 201 9.18 31.71 0.03
N GLY A 202 9.90 31.26 1.06
CA GLY A 202 9.59 30.03 1.81
C GLY A 202 10.44 28.83 1.41
N ASP A 203 11.16 28.89 0.29
CA ASP A 203 12.15 27.88 -0.07
C ASP A 203 13.38 27.94 0.85
N PRO A 204 14.09 26.81 1.07
CA PRO A 204 15.28 26.81 1.89
C PRO A 204 16.42 27.61 1.25
N ASP A 205 17.30 28.12 2.09
CA ASP A 205 18.47 28.92 1.71
C ASP A 205 19.52 28.86 2.84
N TRP A 206 20.77 29.23 2.56
CA TRP A 206 21.84 29.38 3.55
C TRP A 206 22.81 30.50 3.16
N GLY A 207 23.55 31.02 4.15
CA GLY A 207 24.65 31.95 3.94
C GLY A 207 24.27 33.20 3.13
N ASP A 208 23.09 33.78 3.38
CA ASP A 208 22.56 34.98 2.73
C ASP A 208 22.39 34.87 1.20
N GLY A 209 21.78 33.78 0.72
CA GLY A 209 21.45 33.60 -0.70
C GLY A 209 22.30 32.54 -1.42
N ARG A 210 23.28 31.95 -0.75
CA ARG A 210 24.19 30.97 -1.35
C ARG A 210 23.50 29.67 -1.77
N GLY A 211 22.29 29.38 -1.28
CA GLY A 211 21.54 28.19 -1.66
C GLY A 211 20.51 28.41 -2.78
N ARG A 212 20.18 29.66 -3.10
CA ARG A 212 19.00 29.97 -3.93
C ARG A 212 19.05 29.38 -5.32
N ALA A 213 20.20 29.42 -5.97
CA ALA A 213 20.32 28.99 -7.36
C ALA A 213 20.12 27.47 -7.53
N ILE A 214 20.74 26.64 -6.67
CA ILE A 214 20.57 25.18 -6.74
C ILE A 214 19.17 24.74 -6.30
N ILE A 215 18.56 25.43 -5.33
CA ILE A 215 17.17 25.18 -4.92
C ILE A 215 16.19 25.60 -6.02
N GLY A 216 16.42 26.75 -6.65
CA GLY A 216 15.66 27.20 -7.80
C GLY A 216 15.77 26.24 -9.00
N ALA A 217 16.90 25.58 -9.18
CA ALA A 217 17.07 24.60 -10.25
C ALA A 217 16.12 23.40 -10.04
N LEU A 218 15.99 22.92 -8.79
CA LEU A 218 15.01 21.88 -8.44
C LEU A 218 13.56 22.37 -8.61
N ASN A 219 13.25 23.62 -8.25
CA ASN A 219 11.93 24.20 -8.50
C ASN A 219 11.59 24.24 -9.99
N TYR A 220 12.55 24.60 -10.85
CA TYR A 220 12.37 24.64 -12.29
C TYR A 220 12.07 23.25 -12.85
N LEU A 221 12.92 22.26 -12.51
CA LEU A 221 12.73 20.88 -12.92
C LEU A 221 11.36 20.35 -12.49
N ALA A 222 10.98 20.55 -11.21
CA ALA A 222 9.69 20.14 -10.70
C ALA A 222 8.50 20.83 -11.38
N ALA A 223 8.63 22.13 -11.73
CA ALA A 223 7.60 22.87 -12.45
C ALA A 223 7.37 22.32 -13.87
N HIS A 224 8.38 21.69 -14.47
CA HIS A 224 8.28 20.94 -15.73
C HIS A 224 8.07 19.43 -15.54
N HIS A 225 7.66 19.01 -14.34
CA HIS A 225 7.32 17.61 -14.00
C HIS A 225 8.47 16.61 -14.16
N VAL A 226 9.71 17.08 -14.18
CA VAL A 226 10.90 16.23 -13.96
C VAL A 226 10.82 15.68 -12.54
N ASN A 227 10.88 14.35 -12.42
CA ASN A 227 10.67 13.67 -11.14
C ASN A 227 11.87 12.84 -10.67
N SER A 228 13.03 12.98 -11.31
CA SER A 228 14.25 12.26 -10.94
C SER A 228 15.48 13.10 -11.29
N ILE A 229 16.49 13.00 -10.44
CA ILE A 229 17.79 13.64 -10.66
C ILE A 229 18.90 12.67 -10.28
N TYR A 230 19.79 12.41 -11.23
CA TYR A 230 21.06 11.73 -11.03
C TYR A 230 22.09 12.70 -10.46
N PHE A 231 22.93 12.21 -9.55
CA PHE A 231 24.11 12.95 -9.13
C PHE A 231 25.15 12.03 -8.49
N LEU A 232 26.41 12.34 -8.77
CA LEU A 232 27.57 11.82 -8.10
C LEU A 232 27.70 12.44 -6.72
N THR A 233 28.04 11.63 -5.72
CA THR A 233 28.40 12.09 -4.38
C THR A 233 29.91 12.07 -4.13
N MET A 234 30.69 11.51 -5.06
CA MET A 234 32.14 11.54 -5.06
C MET A 234 32.71 11.34 -6.48
N ASN A 235 33.50 12.30 -6.96
CA ASN A 235 34.12 12.26 -8.29
C ASN A 235 35.63 12.61 -8.27
N VAL A 236 36.30 12.35 -7.13
CA VAL A 236 37.76 12.51 -7.01
C VAL A 236 38.45 11.53 -7.97
N GLY A 237 39.35 12.00 -8.81
CA GLY A 237 39.99 11.18 -9.84
C GLY A 237 39.15 10.93 -11.10
N GLY A 238 37.88 11.35 -11.13
CA GLY A 238 37.00 11.30 -12.31
C GLY A 238 37.10 12.56 -13.17
N ASP A 239 36.17 12.85 -14.07
CA ASP A 239 36.23 14.02 -14.95
C ASP A 239 35.81 15.32 -14.25
N GLY A 240 34.82 15.23 -13.34
CA GLY A 240 34.31 16.39 -12.61
C GLY A 240 35.29 16.94 -11.56
N LYS A 241 35.96 16.09 -10.75
CA LYS A 241 37.01 16.47 -9.77
C LYS A 241 36.61 17.60 -8.82
N ASP A 242 35.35 17.68 -8.44
CA ASP A 242 34.78 18.79 -7.69
C ASP A 242 33.70 18.42 -6.67
N VAL A 243 33.39 17.15 -6.52
CA VAL A 243 32.40 16.61 -5.59
C VAL A 243 33.04 15.57 -4.69
N TRP A 244 32.97 15.83 -3.38
CA TRP A 244 33.26 14.85 -2.34
C TRP A 244 32.70 15.29 -0.99
N PRO A 245 32.39 14.35 -0.08
CA PRO A 245 31.80 14.65 1.22
C PRO A 245 32.85 15.03 2.29
N TRP A 246 34.15 14.98 1.96
CA TRP A 246 35.22 15.09 2.95
C TRP A 246 35.65 16.52 3.28
N ALA A 247 36.13 16.69 4.53
CA ALA A 247 36.85 17.85 5.04
C ALA A 247 38.37 17.65 5.05
N GLY A 248 38.82 16.42 4.80
CA GLY A 248 40.22 16.06 4.67
C GLY A 248 40.93 16.78 3.52
N THR A 249 42.26 16.66 3.46
CA THR A 249 43.02 17.17 2.33
C THR A 249 42.85 16.22 1.15
N ILE A 250 42.28 16.71 0.05
CA ILE A 250 41.98 15.94 -1.15
C ILE A 250 42.78 16.48 -2.33
N ASN A 251 43.52 15.60 -3.00
CA ASN A 251 44.01 15.79 -4.36
C ASN A 251 42.89 15.39 -5.34
N PRO A 252 42.30 16.33 -6.09
CA PRO A 252 41.17 16.04 -6.97
C PRO A 252 41.49 15.08 -8.12
N LEU A 253 42.77 14.80 -8.39
CA LEU A 253 43.21 13.82 -9.40
C LEU A 253 43.16 12.37 -8.91
N GLY A 254 42.81 12.12 -7.65
CA GLY A 254 42.91 10.81 -7.01
C GLY A 254 44.29 10.54 -6.42
N SER A 255 44.33 10.01 -5.19
CA SER A 255 45.58 9.70 -4.48
C SER A 255 45.33 8.81 -3.28
N GLU A 256 46.18 7.79 -3.07
CA GLU A 256 46.18 6.99 -1.83
C GLU A 256 46.53 7.83 -0.58
N GLU A 257 47.07 9.04 -0.74
CA GLU A 257 47.35 9.98 0.36
C GLU A 257 46.15 10.86 0.74
N ASN A 258 45.02 10.77 0.03
CA ASN A 258 43.83 11.55 0.32
C ASN A 258 43.23 11.17 1.68
N ASP A 259 42.74 12.16 2.42
CA ASP A 259 42.07 11.92 3.69
C ASP A 259 40.56 11.74 3.51
N ASN A 260 40.18 10.50 3.22
CA ASN A 260 38.80 10.07 2.98
C ASN A 260 38.06 9.65 4.26
N LEU A 261 38.66 9.89 5.43
CA LEU A 261 38.15 9.44 6.73
C LEU A 261 37.54 10.57 7.58
N ARG A 262 37.47 11.79 7.05
CA ARG A 262 36.96 12.97 7.75
C ARG A 262 35.92 13.69 6.90
N PHE A 263 34.69 13.76 7.39
CA PHE A 263 33.54 14.29 6.65
C PHE A 263 33.29 15.76 6.97
N ASP A 264 32.85 16.50 5.97
CA ASP A 264 32.52 17.92 6.06
C ASP A 264 31.11 18.12 6.61
N VAL A 265 31.01 18.50 7.89
CA VAL A 265 29.73 18.61 8.60
C VAL A 265 28.84 19.69 7.95
N ALA A 266 29.42 20.84 7.60
CA ALA A 266 28.68 21.96 7.02
C ALA A 266 28.12 21.63 5.63
N LYS A 267 28.99 21.10 4.75
CA LYS A 267 28.64 20.72 3.37
C LYS A 267 27.55 19.65 3.34
N LEU A 268 27.64 18.61 4.18
CA LEU A 268 26.65 17.54 4.23
C LEU A 268 25.29 18.03 4.78
N GLY A 269 25.29 19.04 5.66
CA GLY A 269 24.06 19.74 6.05
C GLY A 269 23.42 20.53 4.89
N GLN A 270 24.24 21.12 4.02
CA GLN A 270 23.75 21.81 2.82
C GLN A 270 23.21 20.82 1.77
N TRP A 271 23.86 19.66 1.59
CA TRP A 271 23.35 18.58 0.74
C TRP A 271 21.98 18.08 1.23
N GLU A 272 21.82 17.86 2.54
CA GLU A 272 20.50 17.49 3.10
C GLU A 272 19.44 18.55 2.78
N THR A 273 19.81 19.84 2.86
CA THR A 273 18.87 20.93 2.54
C THR A 273 18.36 20.83 1.10
N VAL A 274 19.23 20.49 0.16
CA VAL A 274 18.90 20.29 -1.26
C VAL A 274 18.06 19.02 -1.45
N PHE A 275 18.46 17.89 -0.86
CA PHE A 275 17.74 16.62 -1.00
C PHE A 275 16.35 16.64 -0.36
N ALA A 276 16.23 17.20 0.85
CA ALA A 276 14.94 17.38 1.49
C ALA A 276 14.00 18.26 0.66
N HIS A 277 14.55 19.28 -0.04
CA HIS A 277 13.76 20.10 -0.95
C HIS A 277 13.33 19.31 -2.19
N ALA A 278 14.23 18.57 -2.83
CA ALA A 278 13.91 17.68 -3.95
C ALA A 278 12.76 16.71 -3.61
N GLN A 279 12.80 16.06 -2.44
CA GLN A 279 11.74 15.17 -1.99
C GLN A 279 10.39 15.89 -1.79
N ARG A 280 10.38 17.13 -1.28
CA ARG A 280 9.16 17.96 -1.18
C ARG A 280 8.60 18.36 -2.55
N GLN A 281 9.46 18.51 -3.55
CA GLN A 281 9.07 18.77 -4.93
C GLN A 281 8.68 17.51 -5.71
N GLY A 282 8.80 16.32 -5.12
CA GLY A 282 8.48 15.06 -5.79
C GLY A 282 9.58 14.61 -6.77
N ILE A 283 10.83 14.92 -6.47
CA ILE A 283 12.02 14.51 -7.24
C ILE A 283 12.72 13.34 -6.51
N PHE A 284 12.78 12.21 -7.19
CA PHE A 284 13.52 11.01 -6.82
C PHE A 284 15.03 11.28 -6.86
N LEU A 285 15.75 10.77 -5.86
CA LEU A 285 17.20 10.95 -5.74
C LEU A 285 17.94 9.72 -6.28
N HIS A 286 18.61 9.86 -7.41
CA HIS A 286 19.46 8.81 -7.95
C HIS A 286 20.91 9.06 -7.47
N PHE A 287 21.24 8.50 -6.30
CA PHE A 287 22.59 8.58 -5.73
C PHE A 287 23.54 7.70 -6.51
N VAL A 288 24.57 8.29 -7.09
CA VAL A 288 25.70 7.55 -7.66
C VAL A 288 26.93 7.79 -6.82
N PHE A 289 27.53 6.70 -6.34
CA PHE A 289 28.59 6.80 -5.34
C PHE A 289 29.93 7.19 -5.93
N ASN A 290 30.27 6.73 -7.13
CA ASN A 290 31.55 7.03 -7.76
C ASN A 290 31.45 6.91 -9.29
N GLU A 291 32.33 7.59 -10.00
CA GLU A 291 32.40 7.77 -11.47
C GLU A 291 33.18 6.61 -12.15
N ALA A 292 33.24 6.63 -13.48
CA ALA A 292 33.82 5.60 -14.33
C ALA A 292 35.36 5.46 -14.30
N GLU A 293 36.12 6.54 -14.06
CA GLU A 293 37.58 6.53 -14.22
C GLU A 293 38.29 5.62 -13.22
N GLU A 294 39.40 4.99 -13.66
CA GLU A 294 40.20 4.11 -12.81
C GLU A 294 40.68 4.79 -11.52
N ALA A 295 41.13 6.05 -11.60
CA ALA A 295 41.58 6.79 -10.42
C ALA A 295 40.44 7.03 -9.42
N ASN A 296 39.21 7.25 -9.90
CA ASN A 296 38.04 7.41 -9.04
C ASN A 296 37.59 6.09 -8.41
N LYS A 297 37.52 5.01 -9.18
CA LYS A 297 37.16 3.68 -8.65
C LYS A 297 38.13 3.21 -7.57
N ARG A 298 39.42 3.54 -7.71
CA ARG A 298 40.49 3.22 -6.76
C ARG A 298 40.58 4.18 -5.56
N GLU A 299 39.93 5.34 -5.61
CA GLU A 299 40.02 6.38 -4.58
C GLU A 299 39.69 5.83 -3.18
N LEU A 300 38.73 4.91 -3.09
CA LEU A 300 38.37 4.25 -1.84
C LEU A 300 38.91 2.84 -1.81
N ASP A 301 39.88 2.61 -0.93
CA ASP A 301 40.51 1.33 -0.63
C ASP A 301 41.04 0.57 -1.87
N ASP A 302 41.60 1.27 -2.86
CA ASP A 302 42.07 0.70 -4.15
C ASP A 302 40.98 -0.12 -4.87
N GLY A 303 39.72 0.30 -4.70
CA GLY A 303 38.55 -0.37 -5.29
C GLY A 303 38.05 -1.57 -4.50
N GLU A 304 38.56 -1.82 -3.29
CA GLU A 304 38.07 -2.87 -2.39
C GLU A 304 37.00 -2.34 -1.42
N LEU A 305 36.36 -3.26 -0.69
CA LEU A 305 35.47 -2.92 0.43
C LEU A 305 36.26 -2.81 1.74
N GLY A 306 37.13 -1.80 1.81
CA GLY A 306 37.97 -1.53 2.98
C GLY A 306 37.32 -0.56 3.98
N LEU A 307 38.15 0.20 4.69
CA LEU A 307 37.69 1.10 5.74
C LEU A 307 36.99 2.33 5.16
N GLU A 308 37.56 2.91 4.11
CA GLU A 308 37.10 4.17 3.53
C GLU A 308 35.74 4.01 2.86
N ARG A 309 35.57 2.99 2.03
CA ARG A 309 34.32 2.69 1.33
C ARG A 309 33.19 2.32 2.30
N LYS A 310 33.50 1.50 3.31
CA LYS A 310 32.52 1.16 4.35
C LYS A 310 32.09 2.38 5.16
N LEU A 311 33.03 3.26 5.48
CA LEU A 311 32.72 4.50 6.21
C LEU A 311 31.87 5.42 5.34
N TYR A 312 32.26 5.60 4.08
CA TYR A 312 31.55 6.40 3.10
C TYR A 312 30.10 5.93 2.91
N TYR A 313 29.86 4.64 2.62
CA TYR A 313 28.50 4.11 2.50
C TYR A 313 27.68 4.27 3.78
N ARG A 314 28.30 4.06 4.95
CA ARG A 314 27.62 4.25 6.23
C ARG A 314 27.23 5.72 6.45
N GLU A 315 28.10 6.68 6.15
CA GLU A 315 27.80 8.10 6.30
C GLU A 315 26.72 8.56 5.32
N MET A 316 26.74 8.08 4.06
CA MET A 316 25.67 8.36 3.10
C MET A 316 24.31 7.80 3.58
N ALA A 317 24.27 6.55 4.04
CA ALA A 317 23.05 5.93 4.57
C ALA A 317 22.56 6.63 5.86
N ALA A 318 23.47 6.96 6.79
CA ALA A 318 23.13 7.63 8.05
C ALA A 318 22.56 9.04 7.86
N ARG A 319 23.04 9.75 6.85
CA ARG A 319 22.66 11.15 6.60
C ARG A 319 21.48 11.29 5.66
N PHE A 320 21.31 10.38 4.70
CA PHE A 320 20.35 10.55 3.60
C PHE A 320 19.38 9.38 3.40
N GLY A 321 19.62 8.24 4.04
CA GLY A 321 18.74 7.06 3.92
C GLY A 321 17.33 7.29 4.46
N HIS A 322 17.07 8.32 5.27
CA HIS A 322 15.71 8.60 5.76
C HIS A 322 14.75 9.09 4.66
N HIS A 323 15.26 9.60 3.53
CA HIS A 323 14.45 10.08 2.41
C HIS A 323 13.56 8.96 1.85
N LEU A 324 12.41 9.32 1.28
CA LEU A 324 11.36 8.36 0.91
C LEU A 324 11.56 7.74 -0.48
N ALA A 325 12.19 8.47 -1.39
CA ALA A 325 12.33 8.06 -2.78
C ALA A 325 13.76 8.31 -3.28
N LEU A 326 14.57 7.26 -3.21
CA LEU A 326 15.94 7.24 -3.72
C LEU A 326 16.33 5.84 -4.20
N GLN A 327 17.43 5.74 -4.95
CA GLN A 327 18.19 4.51 -5.16
C GLN A 327 19.66 4.72 -4.82
N TRP A 328 20.34 3.62 -4.52
CA TRP A 328 21.79 3.58 -4.42
C TRP A 328 22.39 2.94 -5.67
N ASN A 329 23.14 3.72 -6.46
CA ASN A 329 23.93 3.24 -7.57
C ASN A 329 25.39 3.12 -7.15
N LEU A 330 25.89 1.89 -7.15
CA LEU A 330 27.16 1.53 -6.51
C LEU A 330 28.39 2.11 -7.20
N CYS A 331 28.30 2.33 -8.51
CA CYS A 331 29.38 2.82 -9.36
C CYS A 331 28.80 3.12 -10.73
N GLU A 332 29.17 4.27 -11.29
CA GLU A 332 29.01 4.54 -12.71
C GLU A 332 29.90 3.59 -13.53
N GLU A 333 29.38 3.03 -14.63
CA GLU A 333 30.13 2.22 -15.59
C GLU A 333 31.15 1.27 -14.94
N TYR A 334 30.70 0.44 -13.99
CA TYR A 334 31.58 -0.29 -13.05
C TYR A 334 32.67 -1.15 -13.69
N ASN A 335 32.49 -1.49 -14.96
CA ASN A 335 33.33 -2.36 -15.77
C ASN A 335 34.23 -1.60 -16.77
N LEU A 336 34.13 -0.27 -16.91
CA LEU A 336 35.01 0.51 -17.79
C LEU A 336 36.40 0.72 -17.17
N GLY A 337 37.46 0.43 -17.91
CA GLY A 337 38.84 0.62 -17.47
C GLY A 337 39.23 -0.35 -16.34
N PHE A 338 38.98 0.04 -15.10
CA PHE A 338 39.14 -0.82 -13.92
C PHE A 338 37.82 -1.51 -13.60
N ASP A 339 37.72 -2.80 -13.96
CA ASP A 339 36.53 -3.61 -13.70
C ASP A 339 36.45 -4.01 -12.23
N LEU A 340 35.44 -3.48 -11.53
CA LEU A 340 35.15 -3.86 -10.14
C LEU A 340 34.67 -5.32 -10.05
N GLY A 341 34.02 -5.84 -11.09
CA GLY A 341 33.50 -7.21 -11.15
C GLY A 341 32.33 -7.49 -10.21
N ALA A 342 31.57 -8.54 -10.52
CA ALA A 342 30.36 -8.92 -9.79
C ALA A 342 30.62 -9.25 -8.29
N GLU A 343 31.80 -9.77 -7.95
CA GLU A 343 32.14 -10.11 -6.56
C GLU A 343 32.28 -8.87 -5.68
N ARG A 344 33.05 -7.85 -6.12
CA ARG A 344 33.21 -6.61 -5.35
C ARG A 344 31.90 -5.84 -5.28
N ILE A 345 31.21 -5.68 -6.42
CA ILE A 345 29.89 -5.03 -6.47
C ILE A 345 28.88 -5.76 -5.55
N GLY A 346 28.93 -7.08 -5.50
CA GLY A 346 28.14 -7.87 -4.56
C GLY A 346 28.47 -7.57 -3.09
N ALA A 347 29.74 -7.52 -2.72
CA ALA A 347 30.17 -7.17 -1.37
C ALA A 347 29.77 -5.74 -0.98
N PHE A 348 29.84 -4.80 -1.93
CA PHE A 348 29.42 -3.41 -1.74
C PHE A 348 27.92 -3.34 -1.42
N ALA A 349 27.10 -4.04 -2.20
CA ALA A 349 25.67 -4.15 -1.97
C ALA A 349 25.35 -4.77 -0.60
N ASP A 350 26.02 -5.87 -0.23
CA ASP A 350 25.79 -6.55 1.05
C ASP A 350 26.06 -5.66 2.26
N TYR A 351 27.15 -4.89 2.21
CA TYR A 351 27.45 -3.94 3.29
C TYR A 351 26.45 -2.77 3.32
N LEU A 352 26.09 -2.22 2.16
CA LEU A 352 25.12 -1.12 2.09
C LEU A 352 23.75 -1.54 2.64
N ARG A 353 23.25 -2.72 2.28
CA ARG A 353 22.02 -3.30 2.84
C ARG A 353 22.09 -3.51 4.35
N ALA A 354 23.27 -3.79 4.89
CA ALA A 354 23.45 -3.96 6.32
C ALA A 354 23.40 -2.63 7.10
N VAL A 355 23.62 -1.49 6.44
CA VAL A 355 23.62 -0.15 7.06
C VAL A 355 22.43 0.73 6.65
N ASP A 356 21.72 0.40 5.58
CA ASP A 356 20.47 1.04 5.18
C ASP A 356 19.25 0.27 5.74
N PRO A 357 18.57 0.77 6.79
CA PRO A 357 17.48 0.06 7.44
C PRO A 357 16.16 0.12 6.66
N TYR A 358 16.12 0.79 5.50
CA TYR A 358 14.90 1.08 4.75
C TYR A 358 14.76 0.28 3.45
N ASP A 359 15.75 -0.56 3.12
CA ASP A 359 15.75 -1.45 1.93
C ASP A 359 15.52 -0.69 0.61
N HIS A 360 16.23 0.42 0.42
CA HIS A 360 16.16 1.16 -0.86
C HIS A 360 16.64 0.30 -2.03
N PRO A 361 16.12 0.53 -3.25
CA PRO A 361 16.65 -0.09 -4.44
C PRO A 361 18.16 0.15 -4.60
N ILE A 362 18.92 -0.93 -4.79
CA ILE A 362 20.35 -0.88 -5.13
C ILE A 362 20.51 -1.28 -6.61
N THR A 363 21.43 -0.63 -7.31
CA THR A 363 21.82 -0.92 -8.68
C THR A 363 23.32 -0.67 -8.89
N VAL A 364 23.79 -0.96 -10.10
CA VAL A 364 25.08 -0.52 -10.62
C VAL A 364 24.89 -0.12 -12.08
N HIS A 365 25.60 0.89 -12.54
CA HIS A 365 25.60 1.32 -13.94
C HIS A 365 26.71 0.61 -14.73
N SER A 366 26.47 0.24 -15.99
CA SER A 366 27.42 -0.56 -16.79
C SER A 366 27.76 0.08 -18.13
N ALA A 367 29.03 -0.01 -18.52
CA ALA A 367 29.47 0.25 -19.89
C ALA A 367 29.31 -0.99 -20.79
N GLY A 368 29.13 -0.77 -22.09
CA GLY A 368 29.14 -1.83 -23.10
C GLY A 368 27.75 -2.43 -23.40
N ASP A 369 27.61 -3.76 -23.42
CA ASP A 369 26.29 -4.40 -23.64
C ASP A 369 25.57 -4.59 -22.29
N PRO A 370 24.55 -3.77 -21.97
CA PRO A 370 23.92 -3.81 -20.65
C PRO A 370 23.21 -5.14 -20.35
N VAL A 371 22.76 -5.87 -21.38
CA VAL A 371 22.10 -7.18 -21.17
C VAL A 371 23.10 -8.20 -20.60
N GLU A 372 24.34 -8.19 -21.09
CA GLU A 372 25.38 -9.09 -20.61
C GLU A 372 26.08 -8.55 -19.35
N ALA A 373 26.41 -7.26 -19.33
CA ALA A 373 27.12 -6.64 -18.22
C ALA A 373 26.29 -6.70 -16.92
N LEU A 374 24.99 -6.43 -16.97
CA LEU A 374 24.13 -6.48 -15.80
C LEU A 374 23.56 -7.87 -15.50
N ARG A 375 23.88 -8.89 -16.29
CA ARG A 375 23.29 -10.24 -16.15
C ARG A 375 23.45 -10.83 -14.75
N PHE A 376 24.55 -10.53 -14.06
CA PHE A 376 24.80 -11.02 -12.71
C PHE A 376 23.85 -10.42 -11.65
N THR A 377 23.18 -9.31 -11.96
CA THR A 377 22.17 -8.69 -11.10
C THR A 377 20.78 -9.33 -11.25
N PHE A 378 20.53 -10.04 -12.36
CA PHE A 378 19.22 -10.59 -12.66
C PHE A 378 18.92 -11.80 -11.76
N GLY A 379 17.78 -11.76 -11.06
CA GLY A 379 17.42 -12.80 -10.07
C GLY A 379 18.09 -12.64 -8.70
N ASP A 380 19.10 -11.78 -8.57
CA ASP A 380 19.80 -11.56 -7.31
C ASP A 380 19.01 -10.60 -6.39
N PRO A 381 18.69 -11.00 -5.14
CA PRO A 381 17.87 -10.21 -4.24
C PRO A 381 18.54 -8.93 -3.73
N ARG A 382 19.83 -8.72 -4.01
CA ARG A 382 20.55 -7.50 -3.62
C ARG A 382 20.18 -6.29 -4.46
N TYR A 383 19.75 -6.48 -5.71
CA TYR A 383 19.50 -5.38 -6.65
C TYR A 383 18.01 -5.13 -6.82
N GLY A 384 17.56 -3.88 -6.71
CA GLY A 384 16.13 -3.52 -6.75
C GLY A 384 15.67 -2.98 -8.10
N MET A 385 16.60 -2.63 -8.99
CA MET A 385 16.34 -2.06 -10.31
C MET A 385 17.62 -2.04 -11.15
N THR A 386 17.51 -1.65 -12.42
CA THR A 386 18.66 -1.44 -13.31
C THR A 386 19.02 0.04 -13.43
N SER A 387 20.26 0.30 -13.85
CA SER A 387 20.73 1.60 -14.36
C SER A 387 21.53 1.32 -15.63
N ILE A 388 21.10 1.86 -16.77
CA ILE A 388 21.55 1.39 -18.08
C ILE A 388 22.08 2.53 -18.93
N GLN A 389 23.31 2.34 -19.41
CA GLN A 389 23.84 3.02 -20.59
C GLN A 389 23.39 2.30 -21.85
N LEU A 390 22.79 3.05 -22.77
CA LEU A 390 22.44 2.55 -24.08
C LEU A 390 23.68 2.54 -24.97
N ASN A 391 23.99 1.37 -25.53
CA ASN A 391 25.01 1.24 -26.56
C ASN A 391 24.48 1.60 -27.96
N GLN A 392 25.21 1.22 -29.00
CA GLN A 392 24.82 1.42 -30.40
C GLN A 392 23.69 0.47 -30.85
N ARG A 393 22.58 0.42 -30.10
CA ARG A 393 21.40 -0.42 -30.35
C ARG A 393 20.10 0.37 -30.17
N PRO A 394 18.98 -0.12 -30.73
CA PRO A 394 17.67 0.50 -30.51
C PRO A 394 17.26 0.40 -29.04
N ILE A 395 16.76 1.51 -28.47
CA ILE A 395 16.45 1.61 -27.04
C ILE A 395 15.32 0.66 -26.63
N GLN A 396 14.31 0.48 -27.48
CA GLN A 396 13.19 -0.43 -27.27
C GLN A 396 13.66 -1.89 -27.17
N GLU A 397 14.56 -2.31 -28.05
CA GLU A 397 15.05 -3.69 -28.08
C GLU A 397 15.86 -4.04 -26.83
N VAL A 398 16.69 -3.09 -26.35
CA VAL A 398 17.45 -3.26 -25.12
C VAL A 398 16.53 -3.31 -23.92
N THR A 399 15.54 -2.40 -23.85
CA THR A 399 14.54 -2.36 -22.79
C THR A 399 13.77 -3.67 -22.68
N GLU A 400 13.25 -4.17 -23.81
CA GLU A 400 12.50 -5.44 -23.87
C GLU A 400 13.37 -6.66 -23.61
N ALA A 401 14.62 -6.65 -24.05
CA ALA A 401 15.57 -7.70 -23.73
C ALA A 401 15.77 -7.82 -22.22
N ILE A 402 16.07 -6.73 -21.53
CA ILE A 402 16.31 -6.74 -20.08
C ILE A 402 15.03 -7.14 -19.32
N ARG A 403 13.85 -6.64 -19.73
CA ARG A 403 12.57 -7.07 -19.14
C ARG A 403 12.35 -8.57 -19.25
N ARG A 404 12.66 -9.16 -20.41
CA ARG A 404 12.52 -10.59 -20.64
C ARG A 404 13.54 -11.39 -19.83
N GLU A 405 14.81 -10.98 -19.80
CA GLU A 405 15.87 -11.69 -19.08
C GLU A 405 15.68 -11.64 -17.54
N THR A 406 15.24 -10.50 -17.00
CA THR A 406 14.95 -10.37 -15.55
C THR A 406 13.74 -11.20 -15.15
N LEU A 407 12.68 -11.22 -15.98
CA LEU A 407 11.54 -12.10 -15.79
C LEU A 407 11.94 -13.58 -15.86
N ALA A 408 12.76 -13.96 -16.84
CA ALA A 408 13.25 -15.33 -17.01
C ALA A 408 14.13 -15.79 -15.82
N SER A 409 14.78 -14.84 -15.14
CA SER A 409 15.56 -15.08 -13.93
C SER A 409 14.70 -15.20 -12.66
N GLY A 410 13.37 -15.13 -12.78
CA GLY A 410 12.41 -15.32 -11.68
C GLY A 410 12.19 -14.06 -10.82
N ARG A 411 12.80 -12.93 -11.17
CA ARG A 411 12.66 -11.67 -10.43
C ARG A 411 12.66 -10.49 -11.41
N PRO A 412 11.47 -10.03 -11.85
CA PRO A 412 11.34 -8.86 -12.71
C PRO A 412 11.98 -7.63 -12.05
N LEU A 413 12.69 -6.83 -12.82
CA LEU A 413 13.28 -5.58 -12.35
C LEU A 413 12.65 -4.38 -13.08
N PRO A 414 12.50 -3.23 -12.42
CA PRO A 414 12.34 -1.95 -13.10
C PRO A 414 13.54 -1.69 -14.00
N VAL A 415 13.25 -1.33 -15.25
CA VAL A 415 14.26 -1.08 -16.28
C VAL A 415 14.41 0.42 -16.47
N SER A 416 15.52 0.99 -15.99
CA SER A 416 15.85 2.42 -16.13
C SER A 416 16.98 2.63 -17.13
N LEU A 417 16.72 3.44 -18.14
CA LEU A 417 17.65 3.86 -19.19
C LEU A 417 18.15 5.24 -18.78
N ASP A 418 19.35 5.30 -18.24
CA ASP A 418 19.84 6.50 -17.56
C ASP A 418 20.77 7.31 -18.47
N GLU A 419 21.49 6.64 -19.38
CA GLU A 419 22.40 7.31 -20.31
C GLU A 419 22.17 6.85 -21.77
N PHE A 420 21.84 7.78 -22.67
CA PHE A 420 21.67 7.53 -24.10
C PHE A 420 21.70 8.83 -24.92
N THR A 421 21.99 8.72 -26.21
CA THR A 421 22.02 9.86 -27.13
C THR A 421 21.12 9.69 -28.36
N LEU A 422 20.85 10.80 -29.03
CA LEU A 422 20.38 10.82 -30.41
C LEU A 422 21.57 10.83 -31.36
N ASP A 423 21.52 10.08 -32.45
CA ASP A 423 22.50 10.19 -33.54
C ASP A 423 22.00 11.20 -34.58
N ARG A 424 22.75 12.29 -34.72
CA ARG A 424 22.57 13.41 -35.65
C ARG A 424 23.82 13.63 -36.52
N GLY A 425 24.68 12.61 -36.63
CA GLY A 425 25.93 12.70 -37.38
C GLY A 425 27.03 13.45 -36.63
N GLN A 426 26.93 13.57 -35.31
CA GLN A 426 28.00 14.07 -34.47
C GLN A 426 29.26 13.19 -34.56
N ARG A 427 30.42 13.75 -34.24
CA ARG A 427 31.74 13.09 -34.40
C ARG A 427 31.89 11.76 -33.65
N ALA A 428 31.14 11.56 -32.58
CA ALA A 428 31.10 10.33 -31.81
C ALA A 428 29.70 10.14 -31.23
N SER A 429 29.16 8.92 -31.29
CA SER A 429 27.77 8.65 -30.92
C SER A 429 27.44 8.89 -29.45
N HIS A 430 28.43 8.90 -28.55
CA HIS A 430 28.22 9.22 -27.13
C HIS A 430 28.07 10.72 -26.85
N ILE A 431 28.28 11.60 -27.84
CA ILE A 431 28.09 13.04 -27.62
C ILE A 431 26.58 13.34 -27.70
N PRO A 432 25.98 13.88 -26.61
CA PRO A 432 24.56 14.23 -26.59
C PRO A 432 24.26 15.44 -27.47
N VAL A 433 23.00 15.54 -27.87
CA VAL A 433 22.44 16.67 -28.62
C VAL A 433 21.08 16.99 -28.03
N ASP A 434 20.84 18.28 -27.75
CA ASP A 434 19.53 18.77 -27.34
C ASP A 434 18.63 18.88 -28.59
N ASP A 435 17.83 17.84 -28.84
CA ASP A 435 16.80 17.81 -29.88
C ASP A 435 15.53 17.18 -29.28
N ALA A 436 14.65 18.03 -28.76
CA ALA A 436 13.46 17.60 -28.02
C ALA A 436 12.53 16.75 -28.90
N ALA A 437 12.36 17.14 -30.16
CA ALA A 437 11.50 16.41 -31.10
C ALA A 437 12.07 15.03 -31.44
N GLY A 438 13.39 14.94 -31.59
CA GLY A 438 14.13 13.69 -31.73
C GLY A 438 13.96 12.77 -30.53
N HIS A 439 14.21 13.28 -29.33
CA HIS A 439 14.08 12.54 -28.07
C HIS A 439 12.66 12.03 -27.87
N ARG A 440 11.65 12.88 -28.12
CA ARG A 440 10.25 12.46 -28.12
C ARG A 440 10.05 11.25 -29.03
N ARG A 441 10.47 11.35 -30.28
CA ARG A 441 10.11 10.35 -31.30
C ARG A 441 10.90 9.05 -31.20
N GLU A 442 12.18 9.14 -30.86
CA GLU A 442 13.15 8.04 -30.93
C GLU A 442 13.46 7.41 -29.58
N LYS A 443 13.22 8.12 -28.46
CA LYS A 443 13.64 7.67 -27.12
C LYS A 443 12.47 7.57 -26.14
N ILE A 444 11.72 8.64 -25.92
CA ILE A 444 10.68 8.71 -24.87
C ILE A 444 9.57 7.67 -25.10
N TRP A 445 8.86 7.77 -26.22
CA TRP A 445 7.74 6.88 -26.50
C TRP A 445 8.17 5.42 -26.67
N PRO A 446 9.25 5.10 -27.42
CA PRO A 446 9.76 3.73 -27.48
C PRO A 446 10.11 3.16 -26.10
N THR A 447 10.77 3.92 -25.23
CA THR A 447 11.15 3.44 -23.88
C THR A 447 9.92 3.13 -23.03
N TYR A 448 8.94 4.03 -22.94
CA TYR A 448 7.75 3.79 -22.12
C TYR A 448 6.88 2.67 -22.66
N PHE A 449 6.75 2.52 -23.99
CA PHE A 449 5.94 1.45 -24.60
C PHE A 449 6.64 0.10 -24.60
N SER A 450 7.97 0.09 -24.48
CA SER A 450 8.74 -1.11 -24.12
C SER A 450 8.71 -1.39 -22.61
N GLY A 451 8.07 -0.53 -21.80
CA GLY A 451 7.92 -0.70 -20.36
C GLY A 451 9.18 -0.37 -19.54
N GLY A 452 10.04 0.51 -20.05
CA GLY A 452 11.18 1.09 -19.34
C GLY A 452 10.87 2.44 -18.70
N MET A 453 11.91 3.08 -18.17
CA MET A 453 11.90 4.43 -17.60
C MET A 453 13.19 5.17 -18.00
N ILE A 454 13.25 6.50 -17.83
CA ILE A 454 14.28 7.29 -18.53
C ILE A 454 14.87 8.46 -17.72
N GLU A 455 16.17 8.69 -17.88
CA GLU A 455 16.87 9.94 -17.50
C GLU A 455 17.68 10.48 -18.69
N PHE A 456 17.84 11.80 -18.81
CA PHE A 456 18.47 12.42 -19.97
C PHE A 456 19.87 12.96 -19.68
N ILE A 457 20.83 12.59 -20.52
CA ILE A 457 22.05 13.37 -20.71
C ILE A 457 21.80 14.58 -21.62
N LEU A 458 22.43 15.71 -21.28
CA LEU A 458 22.24 17.00 -21.93
C LEU A 458 23.49 17.41 -22.72
N GLU A 459 23.33 18.21 -23.78
CA GLU A 459 24.42 18.57 -24.72
C GLU A 459 25.70 19.11 -24.04
N ASP A 460 25.56 19.80 -22.91
CA ASP A 460 26.68 20.41 -22.19
C ASP A 460 27.38 19.46 -21.21
N LEU A 461 26.85 18.25 -20.99
CA LEU A 461 27.33 17.23 -20.05
C LEU A 461 27.59 17.82 -18.65
N LEU A 462 28.73 17.50 -18.04
CA LEU A 462 29.32 18.08 -16.84
C LEU A 462 29.36 19.62 -16.75
N ARG A 463 29.11 20.36 -17.84
CA ARG A 463 29.06 21.84 -17.84
C ARG A 463 27.64 22.39 -17.80
N THR A 464 26.64 21.54 -17.63
CA THR A 464 25.24 21.94 -17.55
C THR A 464 25.01 22.81 -16.31
N ASP A 465 25.05 24.12 -16.50
CA ASP A 465 24.77 25.11 -15.44
C ASP A 465 23.36 25.69 -15.52
N SER A 466 22.57 25.27 -16.52
CA SER A 466 21.20 25.74 -16.73
C SER A 466 20.36 24.66 -17.41
N PHE A 467 19.18 24.39 -16.86
CA PHE A 467 18.17 23.52 -17.46
C PHE A 467 17.25 24.27 -18.44
N LYS A 468 17.54 25.56 -18.69
CA LYS A 468 16.73 26.46 -19.51
C LYS A 468 17.35 26.67 -20.88
N THR A 469 16.85 25.93 -21.86
CA THR A 469 16.94 26.26 -23.28
C THR A 469 15.61 25.94 -23.94
N ALA A 470 15.35 26.48 -25.13
CA ALA A 470 14.12 26.15 -25.84
C ALA A 470 13.97 24.63 -26.10
N GLU A 471 15.08 23.93 -26.37
CA GLU A 471 15.07 22.48 -26.55
C GLU A 471 14.89 21.73 -25.22
N ARG A 472 15.56 22.15 -24.13
CA ARG A 472 15.40 21.49 -22.81
C ARG A 472 13.99 21.66 -22.25
N GLU A 473 13.44 22.87 -22.32
CA GLU A 473 12.07 23.14 -21.87
C GLU A 473 11.06 22.27 -22.63
N GLN A 474 11.20 22.21 -23.95
CA GLN A 474 10.36 21.38 -24.81
C GLN A 474 10.55 19.88 -24.56
N LEU A 475 11.77 19.44 -24.22
CA LEU A 475 12.07 18.06 -23.84
C LEU A 475 11.32 17.65 -22.58
N TRP A 476 11.35 18.49 -21.54
CA TRP A 476 10.64 18.23 -20.28
C TRP A 476 9.13 18.14 -20.51
N ASP A 477 8.57 19.03 -21.34
CA ASP A 477 7.16 18.98 -21.72
C ASP A 477 6.80 17.67 -22.45
N TYR A 478 7.62 17.21 -23.40
CA TYR A 478 7.38 15.95 -24.10
C TYR A 478 7.50 14.73 -23.20
N MET A 479 8.45 14.74 -22.27
CA MET A 479 8.60 13.70 -21.26
C MET A 479 7.37 13.64 -20.37
N TRP A 480 6.87 14.80 -19.92
CA TRP A 480 5.65 14.88 -19.13
C TRP A 480 4.42 14.42 -19.91
N ILE A 481 4.24 14.87 -21.16
CA ILE A 481 3.13 14.43 -22.02
C ILE A 481 3.05 12.91 -22.11
N ALA A 482 4.19 12.25 -22.32
CA ALA A 482 4.25 10.80 -22.42
C ALA A 482 4.01 10.12 -21.06
N ARG A 483 4.65 10.58 -19.97
CA ARG A 483 4.41 10.03 -18.63
C ARG A 483 2.96 10.18 -18.19
N ARG A 484 2.36 11.35 -18.35
CA ARG A 484 0.95 11.62 -18.06
C ARG A 484 0.04 10.69 -18.87
N PHE A 485 0.34 10.46 -20.14
CA PHE A 485 -0.42 9.51 -20.94
C PHE A 485 -0.40 8.11 -20.30
N MET A 486 0.79 7.60 -19.93
CA MET A 486 0.93 6.30 -19.26
C MET A 486 0.17 6.27 -17.93
N GLU A 487 0.38 7.27 -17.07
CA GLU A 487 -0.14 7.32 -15.70
C GLU A 487 -1.69 7.50 -15.65
N GLU A 488 -2.26 8.31 -16.54
CA GLU A 488 -3.71 8.62 -16.51
C GLU A 488 -4.55 7.69 -17.38
N ASN A 489 -3.97 7.06 -18.41
CA ASN A 489 -4.76 6.34 -19.42
C ASN A 489 -4.53 4.83 -19.42
N LEU A 490 -3.44 4.34 -18.83
CA LEU A 490 -3.03 2.95 -18.92
C LEU A 490 -2.83 2.32 -17.52
N PRO A 491 -3.28 1.07 -17.31
CA PRO A 491 -2.81 0.26 -16.18
C PRO A 491 -1.40 -0.27 -16.47
N PHE A 492 -0.43 0.65 -16.67
CA PHE A 492 0.87 0.33 -17.28
C PHE A 492 1.67 -0.75 -16.53
N TRP A 493 1.45 -0.89 -15.21
CA TRP A 493 2.09 -1.92 -14.39
C TRP A 493 1.62 -3.35 -14.73
N GLU A 494 0.46 -3.50 -15.34
CA GLU A 494 -0.09 -4.79 -15.80
C GLU A 494 0.19 -5.07 -17.28
N MET A 495 0.74 -4.09 -18.01
CA MET A 495 0.89 -4.13 -19.46
C MET A 495 2.26 -4.67 -19.90
N GLN A 496 2.31 -5.17 -21.14
CA GLN A 496 3.50 -5.75 -21.75
C GLN A 496 3.72 -5.18 -23.16
N PRO A 497 4.99 -5.05 -23.60
CA PRO A 497 5.30 -4.78 -25.00
C PRO A 497 4.79 -5.93 -25.88
N ALA A 498 4.24 -5.61 -27.04
CA ALA A 498 3.60 -6.55 -27.95
C ALA A 498 3.60 -6.04 -29.40
N ASP A 499 4.76 -5.52 -29.85
CA ASP A 499 4.96 -4.97 -31.19
C ASP A 499 4.53 -5.93 -32.31
N GLU A 500 4.62 -7.25 -32.07
CA GLU A 500 4.19 -8.30 -33.00
C GLU A 500 2.70 -8.26 -33.34
N LEU A 501 1.87 -7.54 -32.59
CA LEU A 501 0.44 -7.37 -32.87
C LEU A 501 0.17 -6.36 -33.98
N VAL A 502 1.16 -5.55 -34.38
CA VAL A 502 0.99 -4.53 -35.41
C VAL A 502 1.66 -4.98 -36.70
N SER A 503 0.91 -4.94 -37.81
CA SER A 503 1.41 -5.34 -39.13
C SER A 503 1.14 -4.29 -40.21
N GLY A 504 2.09 -4.09 -41.12
CA GLY A 504 1.92 -3.16 -42.25
C GLY A 504 1.91 -1.68 -41.88
N ALA A 505 2.51 -1.31 -40.73
CA ALA A 505 2.73 0.09 -40.35
C ALA A 505 4.07 0.59 -40.93
N ALA A 506 4.14 1.89 -41.19
CA ALA A 506 5.36 2.55 -41.65
C ALA A 506 6.42 2.61 -40.55
N THR A 507 7.69 2.64 -40.98
CA THR A 507 8.86 2.79 -40.12
C THR A 507 9.56 4.12 -40.37
N MET A 508 10.43 4.50 -39.44
CA MET A 508 11.32 5.66 -39.54
C MET A 508 12.77 5.23 -39.35
N HIS A 509 13.68 5.76 -40.17
CA HIS A 509 15.12 5.58 -39.96
C HIS A 509 15.58 6.30 -38.69
N VAL A 510 16.22 5.57 -37.78
CA VAL A 510 16.87 6.14 -36.59
C VAL A 510 18.35 5.78 -36.60
N GLY A 511 19.21 6.73 -36.26
CA GLY A 511 20.65 6.49 -36.15
C GLY A 511 21.00 5.80 -34.84
N ILE A 512 21.94 4.86 -34.91
CA ILE A 512 22.46 4.14 -33.74
C ILE A 512 23.98 4.34 -33.56
N GLY A 513 24.55 5.36 -34.22
CA GLY A 513 25.96 5.69 -34.17
C GLY A 513 26.79 5.06 -35.28
N ASN A 514 28.02 5.58 -35.46
CA ASN A 514 28.97 5.11 -36.47
C ASN A 514 28.42 5.10 -37.91
N GLY A 515 27.50 6.03 -38.23
CA GLY A 515 26.85 6.11 -39.54
C GLY A 515 25.90 4.95 -39.84
N LYS A 516 25.49 4.18 -38.83
CA LYS A 516 24.53 3.08 -38.96
C LYS A 516 23.13 3.56 -38.60
N HIS A 517 22.16 3.02 -39.32
CA HIS A 517 20.74 3.29 -39.10
C HIS A 517 19.95 1.98 -38.99
N VAL A 518 18.83 2.05 -38.29
CA VAL A 518 17.85 0.98 -38.09
C VAL A 518 16.45 1.53 -38.31
N GLU A 519 15.49 0.64 -38.56
CA GLU A 519 14.07 1.00 -38.67
C GLU A 519 13.42 1.01 -37.28
N LEU A 520 12.82 2.14 -36.90
CA LEU A 520 11.90 2.22 -35.76
C LEU A 520 10.47 2.08 -36.29
N GLY A 521 9.81 0.98 -35.93
CA GLY A 521 8.41 0.70 -36.24
C GLY A 521 7.44 1.17 -35.14
N PRO A 522 6.15 0.83 -35.26
CA PRO A 522 5.20 1.08 -34.19
C PRO A 522 5.61 0.34 -32.91
N GLN A 523 5.28 0.92 -31.76
CA GLN A 523 5.54 0.36 -30.45
C GLN A 523 4.19 0.09 -29.79
N ALA A 524 3.89 -1.16 -29.45
CA ALA A 524 2.62 -1.56 -28.88
C ALA A 524 2.80 -2.00 -27.43
N PHE A 525 2.02 -1.41 -26.53
CA PHE A 525 1.99 -1.75 -25.12
C PHE A 525 0.57 -2.15 -24.75
N VAL A 526 0.37 -3.37 -24.25
CA VAL A 526 -0.95 -3.98 -24.18
C VAL A 526 -1.20 -4.71 -22.86
N LYS A 527 -2.44 -4.63 -22.38
CA LYS A 527 -3.08 -5.62 -21.51
C LYS A 527 -4.02 -6.40 -22.42
N ARG A 528 -3.55 -7.54 -22.92
CA ARG A 528 -4.27 -8.36 -23.90
C ARG A 528 -5.71 -8.62 -23.43
N GLY A 529 -6.65 -8.45 -24.35
CA GLY A 529 -8.08 -8.57 -24.08
C GLY A 529 -8.78 -7.35 -23.50
N ASP A 530 -8.05 -6.29 -23.14
CA ASP A 530 -8.60 -5.17 -22.38
C ASP A 530 -8.18 -3.79 -22.91
N VAL A 531 -6.88 -3.49 -22.90
CA VAL A 531 -6.33 -2.17 -23.27
C VAL A 531 -5.14 -2.34 -24.20
N TYR A 532 -5.16 -1.64 -25.32
CA TYR A 532 -4.11 -1.66 -26.33
C TYR A 532 -3.69 -0.22 -26.62
N ALA A 533 -2.43 0.13 -26.38
CA ALA A 533 -1.86 1.41 -26.74
C ALA A 533 -0.78 1.19 -27.80
N ILE A 534 -0.83 1.93 -28.91
CA ILE A 534 0.14 1.82 -30.00
C ILE A 534 0.69 3.19 -30.32
N TYR A 535 1.99 3.37 -30.16
CA TYR A 535 2.72 4.55 -30.62
C TYR A 535 3.26 4.32 -32.03
N PHE A 536 3.00 5.26 -32.93
CA PHE A 536 3.50 5.29 -34.30
C PHE A 536 4.56 6.39 -34.40
N PRO A 537 5.84 6.07 -34.69
CA PRO A 537 6.87 7.10 -34.91
C PRO A 537 6.61 7.94 -36.17
N THR A 538 5.85 7.38 -37.11
CA THR A 538 5.22 8.03 -38.26
C THR A 538 3.92 7.31 -38.56
N ALA A 539 2.85 8.03 -38.90
CA ALA A 539 1.53 7.48 -39.14
C ALA A 539 1.11 7.53 -40.63
N THR A 540 2.09 7.54 -41.55
CA THR A 540 1.85 7.54 -43.00
C THR A 540 1.13 6.28 -43.45
N GLU A 541 1.50 5.15 -42.85
CA GLU A 541 0.78 3.89 -42.89
C GLU A 541 0.69 3.37 -41.46
N THR A 542 -0.52 3.08 -40.98
CA THR A 542 -0.77 2.61 -39.60
C THR A 542 -1.05 1.12 -39.54
N GLY A 543 -1.23 0.47 -40.70
CA GLY A 543 -1.38 -0.97 -40.78
C GLY A 543 -2.64 -1.51 -40.09
N SER A 544 -2.51 -2.74 -39.60
CA SER A 544 -3.56 -3.45 -38.86
C SER A 544 -3.04 -3.94 -37.50
N LEU A 545 -3.94 -3.96 -36.51
CA LEU A 545 -3.70 -4.45 -35.15
C LEU A 545 -4.45 -5.77 -34.94
N ASP A 546 -3.77 -6.79 -34.44
CA ASP A 546 -4.41 -8.02 -34.00
C ASP A 546 -5.16 -7.81 -32.67
N LEU A 547 -6.49 -7.90 -32.73
CA LEU A 547 -7.39 -7.83 -31.58
C LEU A 547 -8.11 -9.17 -31.33
N ALA A 548 -7.57 -10.30 -31.78
CA ALA A 548 -8.19 -11.61 -31.61
C ALA A 548 -8.50 -11.95 -30.13
N GLU A 549 -7.67 -11.48 -29.20
CA GLU A 549 -7.86 -11.70 -27.76
C GLU A 549 -8.84 -10.71 -27.10
N MET A 550 -9.22 -9.63 -27.78
CA MET A 550 -10.18 -8.65 -27.29
C MET A 550 -11.59 -9.06 -27.70
N ALA A 551 -12.36 -9.68 -26.80
CA ALA A 551 -13.77 -9.95 -27.07
C ALA A 551 -14.61 -8.67 -26.99
N GLY A 552 -15.68 -8.61 -27.79
CA GLY A 552 -16.71 -7.57 -27.65
C GLY A 552 -16.40 -6.25 -28.34
N ALA A 553 -17.09 -5.20 -27.92
CA ALA A 553 -16.94 -3.85 -28.48
C ALA A 553 -15.75 -3.13 -27.84
N GLY A 554 -15.15 -2.21 -28.57
CA GLY A 554 -14.09 -1.32 -28.10
C GLY A 554 -14.30 0.12 -28.52
N THR A 555 -13.54 1.02 -27.90
CA THR A 555 -13.38 2.41 -28.32
C THR A 555 -11.94 2.64 -28.75
N GLN A 556 -11.76 3.30 -29.89
CA GLN A 556 -10.47 3.72 -30.44
C GLN A 556 -10.40 5.25 -30.40
N ARG A 557 -9.29 5.79 -29.88
CA ARG A 557 -8.99 7.23 -29.85
C ARG A 557 -7.56 7.52 -30.30
N TRP A 558 -7.38 8.66 -30.96
CA TRP A 558 -6.06 9.17 -31.32
C TRP A 558 -5.57 10.16 -30.28
N PHE A 559 -4.31 10.08 -29.90
CA PHE A 559 -3.63 11.00 -29.00
C PHE A 559 -2.42 11.62 -29.70
N ASN A 560 -2.31 12.94 -29.60
CA ASN A 560 -1.26 13.72 -30.22
C ASN A 560 -0.08 13.90 -29.25
N PRO A 561 1.04 13.18 -29.46
CA PRO A 561 2.19 13.22 -28.54
C PRO A 561 2.94 14.56 -28.52
N ARG A 562 2.66 15.47 -29.46
CA ARG A 562 3.29 16.80 -29.53
C ARG A 562 2.65 17.82 -28.58
N ILE A 563 1.38 17.63 -28.26
CA ILE A 563 0.61 18.61 -27.46
C ILE A 563 -0.09 17.97 -26.26
N GLY A 564 -0.11 16.64 -26.18
CA GLY A 564 -0.66 15.91 -25.05
C GLY A 564 -2.18 15.82 -25.01
N GLU A 565 -2.85 15.89 -26.16
CA GLU A 565 -4.31 15.90 -26.26
C GLU A 565 -4.84 14.77 -27.15
N PHE A 566 -6.01 14.23 -26.81
CA PHE A 566 -6.75 13.37 -27.72
C PHE A 566 -7.32 14.18 -28.89
N ALA A 567 -7.18 13.67 -30.11
CA ALA A 567 -7.61 14.33 -31.34
C ALA A 567 -8.67 13.51 -32.09
N GLY A 568 -9.57 14.21 -32.78
CA GLY A 568 -10.65 13.59 -33.53
C GLY A 568 -11.76 13.00 -32.65
N ALA A 569 -12.71 12.31 -33.28
CA ALA A 569 -13.80 11.64 -32.59
C ALA A 569 -13.36 10.25 -32.09
N GLU A 570 -13.88 9.84 -30.93
CA GLU A 570 -13.83 8.44 -30.51
C GLU A 570 -14.58 7.56 -31.51
N LYS A 571 -13.97 6.44 -31.88
CA LYS A 571 -14.52 5.49 -32.85
C LYS A 571 -14.84 4.17 -32.16
N SER A 572 -16.08 3.70 -32.29
CA SER A 572 -16.43 2.35 -31.87
C SER A 572 -15.82 1.32 -32.81
N ILE A 573 -15.26 0.26 -32.25
CA ILE A 573 -14.65 -0.86 -32.96
C ILE A 573 -15.21 -2.18 -32.42
N ALA A 574 -14.99 -3.27 -33.15
CA ALA A 574 -15.20 -4.63 -32.65
C ALA A 574 -13.82 -5.29 -32.47
N GLY A 575 -13.63 -5.99 -31.36
CA GLY A 575 -12.51 -6.90 -31.20
C GLY A 575 -12.82 -8.29 -31.75
N GLY A 576 -11.89 -9.23 -31.56
CA GLY A 576 -12.01 -10.63 -31.97
C GLY A 576 -11.40 -10.93 -33.35
N GLU A 577 -11.04 -9.89 -34.11
CA GLU A 577 -10.38 -9.99 -35.41
C GLU A 577 -9.32 -8.89 -35.56
N SER A 578 -8.55 -8.95 -36.65
CA SER A 578 -7.60 -7.90 -37.01
C SER A 578 -8.32 -6.59 -37.38
N LEU A 579 -7.93 -5.49 -36.76
CA LEU A 579 -8.48 -4.14 -36.99
C LEU A 579 -7.56 -3.31 -37.89
N ALA A 580 -8.07 -2.82 -39.01
CA ALA A 580 -7.41 -1.74 -39.75
C ALA A 580 -7.52 -0.42 -38.96
N ILE A 581 -6.40 0.12 -38.50
CA ILE A 581 -6.35 1.25 -37.56
C ILE A 581 -6.89 2.54 -38.21
N GLY A 582 -6.60 2.71 -39.50
CA GLY A 582 -6.99 3.90 -40.28
C GLY A 582 -6.02 5.07 -40.08
N PRO A 583 -6.17 6.16 -40.86
CA PRO A 583 -5.29 7.32 -40.77
C PRO A 583 -5.51 8.12 -39.48
N PRO A 584 -4.50 8.84 -38.99
CA PRO A 584 -4.68 9.80 -37.91
C PRO A 584 -5.54 10.99 -38.36
N PRO A 585 -6.07 11.82 -37.42
CA PRO A 585 -6.92 12.96 -37.77
C PRO A 585 -6.24 14.00 -38.65
N THR A 586 -4.94 14.26 -38.44
CA THR A 586 -4.11 15.18 -39.23
C THR A 586 -2.66 14.68 -39.33
N ASP A 587 -1.85 15.32 -40.18
CA ASP A 587 -0.40 15.21 -40.20
C ASP A 587 0.13 13.77 -40.13
N ALA A 588 -0.22 12.95 -41.12
CA ALA A 588 0.17 11.54 -41.15
C ALA A 588 1.70 11.32 -41.12
N GLN A 589 2.50 12.30 -41.53
CA GLN A 589 3.97 12.23 -41.44
C GLN A 589 4.51 12.38 -40.00
N ALA A 590 3.67 12.80 -39.06
CA ALA A 590 4.03 12.98 -37.67
C ALA A 590 3.75 11.71 -36.84
N ASP A 591 4.23 11.72 -35.61
CA ASP A 591 4.05 10.64 -34.64
C ASP A 591 2.65 10.65 -33.99
N TRP A 592 2.08 9.51 -33.65
CA TRP A 592 0.74 9.45 -33.08
C TRP A 592 0.58 8.28 -32.13
N VAL A 593 -0.28 8.39 -31.13
CA VAL A 593 -0.66 7.26 -30.29
C VAL A 593 -2.12 6.89 -30.57
N VAL A 594 -2.40 5.61 -30.70
CA VAL A 594 -3.74 5.04 -30.71
C VAL A 594 -3.98 4.37 -29.37
N LEU A 595 -5.08 4.73 -28.71
CA LEU A 595 -5.57 4.04 -27.53
C LEU A 595 -6.84 3.30 -27.88
N ILE A 596 -6.84 1.99 -27.67
CA ILE A 596 -8.00 1.13 -27.78
C ILE A 596 -8.33 0.58 -26.39
N LYS A 597 -9.57 0.78 -25.96
CA LYS A 597 -10.09 0.23 -24.71
C LYS A 597 -11.32 -0.62 -25.00
N ARG A 598 -11.43 -1.76 -24.34
CA ARG A 598 -12.64 -2.57 -24.38
C ARG A 598 -13.81 -1.79 -23.77
N ALA A 599 -14.87 -1.62 -24.55
CA ALA A 599 -16.05 -0.81 -24.22
C ALA A 599 -17.03 -1.57 -23.31
N ASP A 600 -16.89 -2.89 -23.22
CA ASP A 600 -17.75 -3.76 -22.43
C ASP A 600 -17.21 -4.07 -21.03
N GLN A 601 -16.19 -3.33 -20.52
CA GLN A 601 -15.89 -3.38 -19.09
C GLN A 601 -17.20 -3.04 -18.37
N PRO A 602 -17.86 -4.00 -17.72
CA PRO A 602 -19.12 -3.71 -17.07
C PRO A 602 -18.75 -2.74 -15.97
N ARG A 603 -19.23 -1.50 -16.05
CA ARG A 603 -19.32 -0.72 -14.83
C ARG A 603 -20.28 -1.51 -13.96
N ILE A 604 -19.73 -2.29 -13.04
CA ILE A 604 -20.55 -3.08 -12.14
C ILE A 604 -21.29 -2.07 -11.28
N GLU A 605 -22.61 -2.03 -11.44
CA GLU A 605 -23.45 -1.18 -10.60
C GLU A 605 -23.16 -1.50 -9.12
N PRO A 606 -23.15 -0.49 -8.23
CA PRO A 606 -22.87 -0.69 -6.83
C PRO A 606 -23.71 -1.83 -6.24
N ILE A 607 -23.04 -2.77 -5.60
CA ILE A 607 -23.69 -3.90 -4.92
C ILE A 607 -23.96 -3.48 -3.48
N ASP A 608 -25.13 -3.84 -2.94
CA ASP A 608 -25.48 -3.50 -1.55
C ASP A 608 -24.48 -4.12 -0.56
N VAL A 609 -23.89 -3.26 0.27
CA VAL A 609 -22.91 -3.61 1.31
C VAL A 609 -23.52 -3.64 2.71
N SER A 610 -24.84 -3.42 2.84
CA SER A 610 -25.52 -3.34 4.14
C SER A 610 -25.32 -4.58 5.02
N ALA A 611 -25.13 -5.75 4.41
CA ALA A 611 -24.85 -7.02 5.08
C ALA A 611 -23.48 -7.05 5.78
N PHE A 612 -22.51 -6.21 5.38
CA PHE A 612 -21.20 -6.12 6.02
C PHE A 612 -21.16 -5.20 7.24
N ARG A 613 -22.21 -4.40 7.46
CA ARG A 613 -22.24 -3.36 8.51
C ARG A 613 -21.83 -3.88 9.89
N ASP A 614 -22.24 -5.10 10.23
CA ASP A 614 -21.96 -5.68 11.54
C ASP A 614 -20.48 -6.06 11.70
N GLY A 615 -19.90 -6.75 10.71
CA GLY A 615 -18.47 -7.03 10.64
C GLY A 615 -17.62 -5.76 10.61
N THR A 616 -18.02 -4.76 9.82
CA THR A 616 -17.37 -3.44 9.77
C THR A 616 -17.44 -2.73 11.12
N HIS A 617 -18.59 -2.74 11.79
CA HIS A 617 -18.74 -2.16 13.12
C HIS A 617 -17.84 -2.84 14.14
N HIS A 618 -17.86 -4.18 14.18
CA HIS A 618 -17.03 -4.96 15.09
C HIS A 618 -15.55 -4.69 14.85
N TRP A 619 -15.11 -4.66 13.59
CA TRP A 619 -13.71 -4.39 13.27
C TRP A 619 -13.26 -3.00 13.74
N ARG A 620 -14.08 -1.98 13.48
CA ARG A 620 -13.75 -0.57 13.71
C ARG A 620 -13.98 -0.07 15.14
N LYS A 621 -14.87 -0.72 15.91
CA LYS A 621 -15.34 -0.19 17.21
C LYS A 621 -15.11 -1.12 18.39
N ILE A 622 -14.89 -2.41 18.16
CA ILE A 622 -14.68 -3.40 19.23
C ILE A 622 -13.22 -3.82 19.25
N ARG A 623 -12.59 -3.75 20.43
CA ARG A 623 -11.22 -4.19 20.64
C ARG A 623 -11.16 -5.70 20.80
N ASP A 624 -10.59 -6.40 19.83
CA ASP A 624 -10.27 -7.83 19.96
C ASP A 624 -8.79 -8.07 19.64
N PRO A 625 -7.94 -8.36 20.64
CA PRO A 625 -6.50 -8.55 20.46
C PRO A 625 -6.13 -9.82 19.66
N LYS A 626 -7.09 -10.69 19.35
CA LYS A 626 -6.83 -11.96 18.63
C LYS A 626 -6.91 -11.82 17.10
N ARG A 627 -7.33 -10.65 16.60
CA ARG A 627 -7.43 -10.41 15.16
C ARG A 627 -6.05 -10.46 14.51
N VAL A 628 -6.04 -10.88 13.24
CA VAL A 628 -4.85 -10.88 12.39
C VAL A 628 -4.40 -9.45 12.12
N ILE A 629 -5.38 -8.55 11.93
CA ILE A 629 -5.16 -7.14 11.70
C ILE A 629 -6.15 -6.30 12.51
N HIS A 630 -5.74 -5.09 12.90
CA HIS A 630 -6.56 -4.14 13.64
C HIS A 630 -6.88 -2.93 12.77
N ALA A 631 -8.08 -2.35 12.98
CA ALA A 631 -8.45 -1.11 12.32
C ALA A 631 -7.57 0.04 12.83
N LEU A 632 -7.00 0.81 11.90
CA LEU A 632 -6.30 2.05 12.22
C LEU A 632 -7.27 3.16 12.66
N VAL A 633 -6.77 4.13 13.42
CA VAL A 633 -7.48 5.39 13.65
C VAL A 633 -7.65 6.04 12.27
N ASP A 634 -8.89 6.20 11.83
CA ASP A 634 -9.27 6.72 10.50
C ASP A 634 -8.96 5.82 9.29
N GLN A 635 -8.90 4.49 9.47
CA GLN A 635 -8.77 3.55 8.35
C GLN A 635 -9.76 3.87 7.21
N PRO A 636 -9.30 4.13 5.97
CA PRO A 636 -10.20 4.43 4.87
C PRO A 636 -11.05 3.22 4.46
N SER A 637 -12.15 3.48 3.77
CA SER A 637 -12.97 2.47 3.09
C SER A 637 -13.05 2.79 1.61
N TYR A 638 -13.05 1.75 0.78
CA TYR A 638 -13.46 1.86 -0.62
C TYR A 638 -14.90 2.37 -0.72
N ALA A 639 -15.17 3.14 -1.76
CA ALA A 639 -16.52 3.54 -2.12
C ALA A 639 -17.31 2.33 -2.66
N ILE A 640 -18.64 2.36 -2.55
CA ILE A 640 -19.50 1.23 -2.94
C ILE A 640 -19.46 0.92 -4.45
N GLU A 641 -19.02 1.90 -5.25
CA GLU A 641 -18.80 1.79 -6.70
C GLU A 641 -17.54 1.00 -7.03
N GLU A 642 -16.59 0.84 -6.09
CA GLU A 642 -15.31 0.18 -6.29
C GLU A 642 -15.43 -1.36 -6.10
N VAL A 643 -16.38 -1.95 -6.81
CA VAL A 643 -16.77 -3.37 -6.65
C VAL A 643 -15.59 -4.32 -6.80
N GLU A 644 -14.68 -4.04 -7.73
CA GLU A 644 -13.48 -4.85 -7.96
C GLU A 644 -12.55 -4.87 -6.75
N LYS A 645 -12.35 -3.74 -6.08
CA LYS A 645 -11.49 -3.63 -4.90
C LYS A 645 -12.12 -4.31 -3.69
N ILE A 646 -13.42 -4.14 -3.51
CA ILE A 646 -14.19 -4.84 -2.47
C ILE A 646 -14.15 -6.36 -2.68
N ALA A 647 -14.32 -6.83 -3.92
CA ALA A 647 -14.21 -8.25 -4.26
C ALA A 647 -12.79 -8.77 -4.03
N ALA A 648 -11.75 -8.00 -4.38
CA ALA A 648 -10.36 -8.36 -4.12
C ALA A 648 -10.09 -8.55 -2.62
N ASN A 649 -10.64 -7.70 -1.75
CA ASN A 649 -10.60 -7.91 -0.30
C ASN A 649 -11.25 -9.24 0.10
N MET A 650 -12.42 -9.59 -0.45
CA MET A 650 -13.06 -10.86 -0.13
C MET A 650 -12.17 -12.06 -0.51
N LEU A 651 -11.55 -12.02 -1.69
CA LEU A 651 -10.61 -13.07 -2.11
C LEU A 651 -9.40 -13.16 -1.17
N LEU A 652 -8.85 -12.01 -0.77
CA LEU A 652 -7.73 -11.89 0.15
C LEU A 652 -8.03 -12.49 1.53
N PHE A 653 -9.21 -12.22 2.11
CA PHE A 653 -9.60 -12.71 3.43
C PHE A 653 -10.08 -14.17 3.42
N GLN A 654 -10.39 -14.75 2.26
CA GLN A 654 -10.93 -16.12 2.19
C GLN A 654 -9.89 -17.14 2.66
N ARG A 655 -10.24 -17.97 3.64
CA ARG A 655 -9.37 -19.05 4.14
C ARG A 655 -9.27 -20.19 3.14
N ALA A 656 -8.26 -21.03 3.27
CA ALA A 656 -8.06 -22.23 2.44
C ALA A 656 -9.27 -23.18 2.45
N ASN A 657 -10.00 -23.24 3.57
CA ASN A 657 -11.22 -24.05 3.71
C ASN A 657 -12.45 -23.48 2.98
N GLY A 658 -12.39 -22.25 2.44
CA GLY A 658 -13.47 -21.59 1.68
C GLY A 658 -14.30 -20.59 2.48
N GLY A 659 -14.22 -20.59 3.82
CA GLY A 659 -14.89 -19.61 4.66
C GLY A 659 -14.10 -18.32 4.86
N TRP A 660 -14.65 -17.41 5.67
CA TRP A 660 -14.02 -16.14 6.05
C TRP A 660 -13.85 -16.02 7.56
N PRO A 661 -12.78 -15.36 8.04
CA PRO A 661 -12.71 -14.96 9.44
C PRO A 661 -13.75 -13.86 9.70
N LYS A 662 -14.28 -13.80 10.92
CA LYS A 662 -15.30 -12.80 11.28
C LYS A 662 -14.68 -11.45 11.69
N ASP A 663 -15.54 -10.44 11.77
CA ASP A 663 -15.23 -9.13 12.36
C ASP A 663 -14.12 -8.35 11.61
N TYR A 664 -14.15 -8.40 10.28
CA TYR A 664 -13.36 -7.55 9.39
C TYR A 664 -14.26 -6.71 8.48
N ASP A 665 -13.83 -5.49 8.20
CA ASP A 665 -14.48 -4.61 7.23
C ASP A 665 -14.01 -4.96 5.81
N MET A 666 -14.87 -5.59 5.01
CA MET A 666 -14.54 -5.94 3.62
C MET A 666 -14.34 -4.69 2.73
N LEU A 667 -14.78 -3.51 3.17
CA LEU A 667 -14.58 -2.27 2.46
C LEU A 667 -13.27 -1.58 2.87
N ALA A 668 -12.54 -2.05 3.88
CA ALA A 668 -11.34 -1.37 4.36
C ALA A 668 -10.27 -1.31 3.26
N VAL A 669 -9.70 -0.13 3.05
CA VAL A 669 -8.48 0.00 2.27
C VAL A 669 -7.34 -0.45 3.18
N LEU A 670 -6.79 -1.64 2.92
CA LEU A 670 -5.76 -2.23 3.78
C LEU A 670 -4.38 -1.63 3.49
N THR A 671 -3.55 -1.51 4.52
CA THR A 671 -2.11 -1.22 4.32
C THR A 671 -1.40 -2.45 3.76
N PRO A 672 -0.22 -2.30 3.12
CA PRO A 672 0.58 -3.44 2.67
C PRO A 672 0.91 -4.46 3.78
N GLU A 673 1.11 -4.03 5.02
CA GLU A 673 1.31 -4.89 6.19
C GLU A 673 0.04 -5.67 6.52
N GLN A 674 -1.10 -4.99 6.55
CA GLN A 674 -2.39 -5.63 6.79
C GLN A 674 -2.68 -6.68 5.70
N GLU A 675 -2.45 -6.34 4.42
CA GLU A 675 -2.59 -7.31 3.33
C GLU A 675 -1.67 -8.51 3.50
N ARG A 676 -0.38 -8.30 3.79
CA ARG A 676 0.59 -9.38 4.02
C ARG A 676 0.18 -10.27 5.19
N ALA A 677 -0.23 -9.69 6.31
CA ALA A 677 -0.70 -10.42 7.48
C ALA A 677 -1.95 -11.26 7.16
N VAL A 678 -2.89 -10.69 6.40
CA VAL A 678 -4.07 -11.43 5.94
C VAL A 678 -3.67 -12.57 5.01
N ARG A 679 -2.80 -12.36 4.01
CA ARG A 679 -2.30 -13.43 3.12
C ARG A 679 -1.64 -14.56 3.89
N GLN A 680 -0.78 -14.25 4.86
CA GLN A 680 -0.09 -15.24 5.70
C GLN A 680 -1.05 -16.04 6.58
N SER A 681 -2.26 -15.53 6.81
CA SER A 681 -3.29 -16.17 7.62
C SER A 681 -4.26 -17.05 6.81
N SER A 682 -4.04 -17.25 5.51
CA SER A 682 -4.92 -18.02 4.61
C SER A 682 -5.21 -19.44 5.11
N GLU A 683 -4.23 -20.10 5.73
CA GLU A 683 -4.34 -21.48 6.23
C GLU A 683 -5.02 -21.59 7.62
N ARG A 684 -5.42 -20.47 8.23
CA ARG A 684 -6.11 -20.51 9.53
C ARG A 684 -7.52 -21.09 9.40
N ASN A 685 -7.90 -21.89 10.40
CA ASN A 685 -9.25 -22.47 10.54
C ASN A 685 -10.14 -21.64 11.49
N ASP A 686 -10.04 -20.31 11.44
CA ASP A 686 -10.75 -19.35 12.30
C ASP A 686 -12.06 -18.83 11.67
N THR A 687 -12.68 -19.64 10.81
CA THR A 687 -13.88 -19.30 10.06
C THR A 687 -15.15 -19.40 10.90
N SER A 688 -16.00 -18.36 10.84
CA SER A 688 -17.19 -18.22 11.67
C SER A 688 -18.31 -17.54 10.90
N PHE A 689 -19.55 -18.01 11.07
CA PHE A 689 -20.76 -17.40 10.49
C PHE A 689 -21.30 -16.21 11.30
N ASP A 690 -20.80 -16.05 12.53
CA ASP A 690 -21.17 -14.95 13.43
C ASP A 690 -21.07 -13.58 12.75
N ASN A 691 -21.94 -12.64 13.13
CA ASN A 691 -21.98 -11.28 12.60
C ASN A 691 -22.21 -11.19 11.08
N TYR A 692 -23.19 -11.95 10.58
CA TYR A 692 -23.59 -12.01 9.16
C TYR A 692 -22.47 -12.46 8.21
N ASN A 693 -21.44 -13.13 8.73
CA ASN A 693 -20.24 -13.47 7.99
C ASN A 693 -20.43 -14.72 7.11
N ILE A 694 -19.57 -14.86 6.11
CA ILE A 694 -19.53 -15.93 5.08
C ILE A 694 -20.68 -15.82 4.08
N HIS A 695 -21.94 -15.90 4.54
CA HIS A 695 -23.08 -15.90 3.62
C HIS A 695 -23.25 -14.54 2.89
N SER A 696 -22.84 -13.43 3.51
CA SER A 696 -22.86 -12.10 2.88
C SER A 696 -21.78 -11.96 1.79
N GLN A 697 -20.56 -12.46 2.04
CA GLN A 697 -19.49 -12.49 1.03
C GLN A 697 -19.87 -13.39 -0.15
N VAL A 698 -20.48 -14.54 0.13
CA VAL A 698 -20.94 -15.46 -0.92
C VAL A 698 -21.99 -14.83 -1.82
N ASP A 699 -23.02 -14.16 -1.27
CA ASP A 699 -24.03 -13.46 -2.09
C ASP A 699 -23.43 -12.27 -2.84
N TYR A 700 -22.52 -11.51 -2.23
CA TYR A 700 -21.83 -10.39 -2.89
C TYR A 700 -21.01 -10.88 -4.10
N LEU A 701 -20.18 -11.91 -3.91
CA LEU A 701 -19.38 -12.48 -4.99
C LEU A 701 -20.25 -13.09 -6.09
N ALA A 702 -21.39 -13.69 -5.75
CA ALA A 702 -22.35 -14.19 -6.76
C ALA A 702 -22.92 -13.06 -7.62
N ARG A 703 -23.26 -11.91 -7.01
CA ARG A 703 -23.73 -10.71 -7.73
C ARG A 703 -22.61 -10.09 -8.56
N ALA A 704 -21.41 -9.95 -7.99
CA ALA A 704 -20.25 -9.40 -8.66
C ALA A 704 -19.88 -10.23 -9.88
N TYR A 705 -19.88 -11.56 -9.77
CA TYR A 705 -19.65 -12.45 -10.91
C TYR A 705 -20.77 -12.37 -11.95
N ALA A 706 -22.03 -12.38 -11.52
CA ALA A 706 -23.16 -12.28 -12.45
C ALA A 706 -23.15 -10.96 -13.25
N ALA A 707 -22.59 -9.88 -12.69
CA ALA A 707 -22.45 -8.59 -13.36
C ALA A 707 -21.15 -8.45 -14.15
N GLY A 708 -20.02 -8.92 -13.62
CA GLY A 708 -18.67 -8.67 -14.14
C GLY A 708 -18.01 -9.83 -14.88
N GLY A 709 -18.50 -11.06 -14.72
CA GLY A 709 -17.97 -12.26 -15.37
C GLY A 709 -16.55 -12.68 -14.95
N VAL A 710 -15.99 -12.11 -13.87
CA VAL A 710 -14.62 -12.39 -13.42
C VAL A 710 -14.53 -13.77 -12.75
N GLU A 711 -13.83 -14.70 -13.39
CA GLU A 711 -13.84 -16.11 -13.00
C GLU A 711 -13.29 -16.37 -11.58
N SER A 712 -12.28 -15.63 -11.13
CA SER A 712 -11.75 -15.76 -9.77
C SER A 712 -12.80 -15.42 -8.69
N TRP A 713 -13.77 -14.55 -8.98
CA TRP A 713 -14.89 -14.27 -8.09
C TRP A 713 -15.89 -15.43 -8.05
N ARG A 714 -16.14 -16.09 -9.19
CA ARG A 714 -16.94 -17.31 -9.24
C ARG A 714 -16.30 -18.43 -8.42
N GLU A 715 -15.00 -18.66 -8.58
CA GLU A 715 -14.27 -19.68 -7.84
C GLU A 715 -14.33 -19.43 -6.32
N ALA A 716 -14.08 -18.19 -5.89
CA ALA A 716 -14.19 -17.80 -4.50
C ALA A 716 -15.63 -17.97 -3.96
N CYS A 717 -16.64 -17.57 -4.74
CA CYS A 717 -18.05 -17.74 -4.42
C CYS A 717 -18.40 -19.22 -4.22
N VAL A 718 -18.01 -20.08 -5.16
CA VAL A 718 -18.26 -21.53 -5.12
C VAL A 718 -17.61 -22.17 -3.89
N ARG A 719 -16.36 -21.82 -3.58
CA ARG A 719 -15.67 -22.32 -2.38
C ARG A 719 -16.40 -21.95 -1.09
N GLY A 720 -16.89 -20.71 -1.00
CA GLY A 720 -17.72 -20.26 0.12
C GLY A 720 -19.07 -20.97 0.19
N PHE A 721 -19.71 -21.19 -0.97
CA PHE A 721 -20.97 -21.91 -1.08
C PHE A 721 -20.84 -23.37 -0.62
N ASP A 722 -19.78 -24.05 -1.04
CA ASP A 722 -19.50 -25.43 -0.64
C ASP A 722 -19.15 -25.53 0.84
N PHE A 723 -18.40 -24.56 1.36
CA PHE A 723 -18.13 -24.44 2.79
C PHE A 723 -19.44 -24.32 3.59
N MET A 724 -20.40 -23.50 3.14
CA MET A 724 -21.71 -23.41 3.78
C MET A 724 -22.43 -24.75 3.82
N LEU A 725 -22.49 -25.46 2.68
CA LEU A 725 -23.13 -26.78 2.62
C LEU A 725 -22.45 -27.79 3.55
N ALA A 726 -21.11 -27.79 3.59
CA ALA A 726 -20.33 -28.69 4.44
C ALA A 726 -20.48 -28.41 5.94
N ALA A 727 -20.77 -27.16 6.31
CA ALA A 727 -20.94 -26.75 7.70
C ALA A 727 -22.30 -27.16 8.31
N GLN A 728 -23.26 -27.63 7.51
CA GLN A 728 -24.59 -27.97 8.01
C GLN A 728 -24.53 -29.15 9.00
N LEU A 729 -25.12 -28.97 10.18
CA LEU A 729 -25.18 -29.99 11.22
C LEU A 729 -26.18 -31.10 10.85
N PRO A 730 -26.04 -32.32 11.40
CA PRO A 730 -27.02 -33.40 11.17
C PRO A 730 -28.46 -33.03 11.50
N GLY A 731 -28.67 -32.12 12.48
CA GLY A 731 -29.98 -31.59 12.84
C GLY A 731 -30.58 -30.61 11.83
N GLY A 732 -29.80 -30.15 10.85
CA GLY A 732 -30.21 -29.24 9.76
C GLY A 732 -29.87 -27.77 9.98
N GLY A 733 -29.52 -27.36 11.21
CA GLY A 733 -29.05 -26.01 11.52
C GLY A 733 -27.55 -25.81 11.23
N PHE A 734 -27.04 -24.62 11.47
CA PHE A 734 -25.63 -24.28 11.27
C PHE A 734 -24.95 -23.88 12.59
N PRO A 735 -23.67 -24.28 12.78
CA PRO A 735 -22.89 -23.84 13.92
C PRO A 735 -22.44 -22.40 13.75
N GLN A 736 -22.20 -21.70 14.86
CA GLN A 736 -21.56 -20.37 14.80
C GLN A 736 -20.16 -20.45 14.17
N GLN A 737 -19.36 -21.47 14.52
CA GLN A 737 -17.99 -21.66 14.02
C GLN A 737 -17.81 -23.04 13.38
N HIS A 738 -17.16 -23.07 12.21
CA HIS A 738 -16.82 -24.30 11.48
C HIS A 738 -15.49 -24.11 10.76
N PRO A 739 -14.55 -25.08 10.74
CA PRO A 739 -14.52 -26.27 11.59
C PRO A 739 -14.15 -25.91 13.05
N GLY A 740 -14.24 -26.89 13.96
CA GLY A 740 -13.61 -26.79 15.28
C GLY A 740 -14.29 -25.91 16.33
N GLY A 741 -15.59 -25.59 16.19
CA GLY A 741 -16.34 -24.88 17.22
C GLY A 741 -16.34 -25.61 18.58
N ALA A 742 -16.14 -24.86 19.67
CA ALA A 742 -16.19 -25.36 21.05
C ALA A 742 -17.25 -24.63 21.87
N GLY A 743 -17.70 -25.24 22.97
CA GLY A 743 -18.74 -24.64 23.83
C GLY A 743 -20.04 -24.39 23.07
N TYR A 744 -20.56 -23.16 23.13
CA TYR A 744 -21.77 -22.78 22.40
C TYR A 744 -21.53 -22.55 20.89
N ALA A 745 -20.27 -22.42 20.44
CA ALA A 745 -19.98 -22.13 19.03
C ALA A 745 -20.28 -23.31 18.08
N LYS A 746 -20.50 -24.52 18.63
CA LYS A 746 -20.96 -25.71 17.89
C LYS A 746 -22.48 -25.90 17.89
N PHE A 747 -23.23 -25.06 18.60
CA PHE A 747 -24.69 -25.17 18.70
C PHE A 747 -25.36 -24.75 17.40
N ILE A 748 -26.62 -25.14 17.22
CA ILE A 748 -27.44 -24.55 16.16
C ILE A 748 -27.64 -23.08 16.51
N THR A 749 -27.12 -22.18 15.69
CA THR A 749 -27.08 -20.74 16.00
C THR A 749 -28.00 -19.96 15.08
N PHE A 750 -28.99 -19.27 15.67
CA PHE A 750 -29.83 -18.28 15.00
C PHE A 750 -29.35 -16.84 15.25
N ASN A 751 -28.60 -16.63 16.33
CA ASN A 751 -27.95 -15.35 16.65
C ASN A 751 -27.15 -14.79 15.46
N ASP A 752 -27.13 -13.46 15.35
CA ASP A 752 -26.33 -12.68 14.40
C ASP A 752 -26.39 -13.18 12.94
N GLY A 753 -27.56 -13.70 12.56
CA GLY A 753 -27.86 -14.10 11.19
C GLY A 753 -27.31 -15.46 10.77
N VAL A 754 -26.65 -16.23 11.65
CA VAL A 754 -25.93 -17.46 11.27
C VAL A 754 -26.78 -18.43 10.43
N THR A 755 -27.77 -19.10 11.03
CA THR A 755 -28.57 -20.10 10.29
C THR A 755 -29.44 -19.45 9.22
N ILE A 756 -30.06 -18.31 9.51
CA ILE A 756 -31.04 -17.69 8.59
C ILE A 756 -30.37 -17.02 7.38
N GLY A 757 -29.19 -16.43 7.56
CA GLY A 757 -28.39 -15.85 6.48
C GLY A 757 -27.93 -16.91 5.49
N VAL A 758 -27.39 -18.02 5.99
CA VAL A 758 -27.03 -19.18 5.14
C VAL A 758 -28.26 -19.71 4.40
N LEU A 759 -29.37 -19.95 5.10
CA LEU A 759 -30.58 -20.48 4.47
C LEU A 759 -31.19 -19.53 3.43
N ASN A 760 -31.09 -18.21 3.61
CA ASN A 760 -31.52 -17.24 2.59
C ASN A 760 -30.69 -17.38 1.31
N VAL A 761 -29.37 -17.47 1.41
CA VAL A 761 -28.49 -17.63 0.24
C VAL A 761 -28.78 -18.95 -0.48
N LEU A 762 -28.89 -20.05 0.27
CA LEU A 762 -29.21 -21.35 -0.31
C LEU A 762 -30.61 -21.37 -0.94
N GLN A 763 -31.59 -20.69 -0.34
CA GLN A 763 -32.94 -20.59 -0.89
C GLN A 763 -32.97 -19.74 -2.17
N ASP A 764 -32.17 -18.67 -2.26
CA ASP A 764 -32.06 -17.86 -3.48
C ASP A 764 -31.37 -18.64 -4.61
N ALA A 765 -30.36 -19.45 -4.27
CA ALA A 765 -29.79 -20.41 -5.20
C ALA A 765 -30.82 -21.45 -5.67
N VAL A 766 -31.64 -22.01 -4.79
CA VAL A 766 -32.70 -22.96 -5.16
C VAL A 766 -33.76 -22.31 -6.05
N ALA A 767 -34.13 -21.07 -5.75
CA ALA A 767 -35.14 -20.32 -6.50
C ALA A 767 -34.65 -19.84 -7.87
N GLY A 768 -33.34 -19.96 -8.17
CA GLY A 768 -32.77 -19.48 -9.42
C GLY A 768 -32.77 -17.96 -9.51
N ALA A 769 -32.54 -17.26 -8.39
CA ALA A 769 -32.39 -15.81 -8.42
C ALA A 769 -31.28 -15.40 -9.41
N PRO A 770 -31.34 -14.20 -10.03
CA PRO A 770 -30.48 -13.84 -11.15
C PRO A 770 -28.98 -14.03 -10.89
N GLN A 771 -28.52 -13.72 -9.68
CA GLN A 771 -27.11 -13.88 -9.29
C GLN A 771 -26.66 -15.35 -9.13
N TRP A 772 -27.59 -16.30 -9.19
CA TRP A 772 -27.36 -17.74 -9.09
C TRP A 772 -27.73 -18.50 -10.38
N ALA A 773 -27.98 -17.79 -11.48
CA ALA A 773 -28.34 -18.40 -12.77
C ALA A 773 -27.23 -19.32 -13.33
N TRP A 774 -25.97 -19.02 -12.99
CA TRP A 774 -24.78 -19.77 -13.42
C TRP A 774 -24.44 -20.98 -12.53
N LEU A 775 -25.11 -21.15 -11.37
CA LEU A 775 -24.82 -22.23 -10.43
C LEU A 775 -25.24 -23.59 -11.01
N ASP A 776 -24.36 -24.59 -10.90
CA ASP A 776 -24.61 -25.93 -11.40
C ASP A 776 -25.76 -26.66 -10.66
N ASP A 777 -26.34 -27.65 -11.34
CA ASP A 777 -27.49 -28.39 -10.85
C ASP A 777 -27.17 -29.24 -9.61
N GLU A 778 -25.93 -29.71 -9.46
CA GLU A 778 -25.52 -30.53 -8.31
C GLU A 778 -25.58 -29.71 -7.02
N ARG A 779 -24.96 -28.52 -7.03
CA ARG A 779 -25.00 -27.56 -5.93
C ARG A 779 -26.40 -27.04 -5.68
N ARG A 780 -27.19 -26.78 -6.74
CA ARG A 780 -28.59 -26.36 -6.59
C ARG A 780 -29.43 -27.42 -5.89
N GLN A 781 -29.24 -28.70 -6.22
CA GLN A 781 -29.92 -29.81 -5.54
C GLN A 781 -29.40 -30.01 -4.10
N ALA A 782 -28.10 -29.84 -3.86
CA ALA A 782 -27.53 -29.87 -2.51
C ALA A 782 -28.11 -28.76 -1.63
N ALA A 783 -28.21 -27.55 -2.16
CA ALA A 783 -28.86 -26.42 -1.51
C ALA A 783 -30.34 -26.71 -1.22
N ALA A 784 -31.08 -27.34 -2.13
CA ALA A 784 -32.48 -27.71 -1.90
C ALA A 784 -32.63 -28.70 -0.72
N ARG A 785 -31.74 -29.70 -0.64
CA ARG A 785 -31.71 -30.64 0.50
C ARG A 785 -31.34 -29.93 1.80
N ALA A 786 -30.36 -29.03 1.75
CA ALA A 786 -29.93 -28.27 2.91
C ALA A 786 -31.02 -27.33 3.43
N VAL A 787 -31.73 -26.62 2.54
CA VAL A 787 -32.88 -25.77 2.89
C VAL A 787 -33.99 -26.60 3.53
N ALA A 788 -34.35 -27.75 2.97
CA ALA A 788 -35.36 -28.63 3.55
C ALA A 788 -34.98 -29.12 4.96
N ALA A 789 -33.72 -29.49 5.17
CA ALA A 789 -33.20 -29.87 6.49
C ALA A 789 -33.21 -28.68 7.47
N GLY A 790 -32.85 -27.48 7.01
CA GLY A 790 -32.89 -26.24 7.80
C GLY A 790 -34.29 -25.85 8.24
N VAL A 791 -35.28 -25.94 7.34
CA VAL A 791 -36.70 -25.71 7.67
C VAL A 791 -37.16 -26.71 8.74
N LYS A 792 -36.81 -28.00 8.59
CA LYS A 792 -37.13 -29.02 9.61
C LYS A 792 -36.47 -28.69 10.96
N CYS A 793 -35.21 -28.25 10.94
CA CYS A 793 -34.49 -27.81 12.13
C CYS A 793 -35.23 -26.66 12.83
N ILE A 794 -35.57 -25.60 12.09
CA ILE A 794 -36.32 -24.45 12.60
C ILE A 794 -37.60 -24.90 13.28
N LEU A 795 -38.42 -25.73 12.63
CA LEU A 795 -39.69 -26.19 13.20
C LEU A 795 -39.51 -27.00 14.49
N ASN A 796 -38.44 -27.80 14.57
CA ASN A 796 -38.14 -28.60 15.75
C ASN A 796 -37.55 -27.78 16.90
N CYS A 797 -36.86 -26.69 16.60
CA CYS A 797 -36.33 -25.76 17.60
C CYS A 797 -37.39 -24.80 18.16
N GLN A 798 -38.59 -24.74 17.58
CA GLN A 798 -39.61 -23.79 18.05
C GLN A 798 -40.04 -24.12 19.49
N LEU A 799 -39.98 -23.12 20.36
CA LEU A 799 -40.17 -23.33 21.79
C LEU A 799 -41.64 -23.49 22.15
N ILE A 800 -41.94 -24.48 22.99
CA ILE A 800 -43.26 -24.71 23.56
C ILE A 800 -43.25 -24.25 25.02
N ALA A 801 -44.03 -23.22 25.33
CA ALA A 801 -44.22 -22.68 26.67
C ALA A 801 -45.69 -22.77 27.05
N ASN A 802 -46.00 -23.32 28.23
CA ASN A 802 -47.37 -23.50 28.72
C ASN A 802 -48.31 -24.19 27.71
N GLY A 803 -47.79 -25.18 26.97
CA GLY A 803 -48.53 -25.93 25.96
C GLY A 803 -48.77 -25.21 24.63
N ARG A 804 -48.20 -24.01 24.42
CA ARG A 804 -48.32 -23.23 23.17
C ARG A 804 -46.94 -23.05 22.52
N ARG A 805 -46.89 -23.14 21.18
CA ARG A 805 -45.71 -22.74 20.40
C ARG A 805 -45.52 -21.22 20.51
N THR A 806 -44.26 -20.79 20.53
CA THR A 806 -43.85 -19.40 20.73
C THR A 806 -42.80 -19.01 19.67
N GLY A 807 -41.72 -18.34 20.07
CA GLY A 807 -40.57 -18.05 19.21
C GLY A 807 -39.43 -19.07 19.36
N TRP A 808 -38.22 -18.60 19.14
CA TRP A 808 -36.98 -19.38 19.17
C TRP A 808 -35.95 -18.74 20.09
N CYS A 809 -34.98 -19.54 20.55
CA CYS A 809 -33.80 -19.04 21.25
C CYS A 809 -32.73 -18.60 20.23
N GLN A 810 -31.77 -17.81 20.70
CA GLN A 810 -30.57 -17.48 19.93
C GLN A 810 -29.74 -18.70 19.51
N GLN A 811 -29.70 -19.72 20.35
CA GLN A 811 -29.02 -20.98 20.06
C GLN A 811 -29.74 -22.18 20.68
N HIS A 812 -29.57 -23.31 20.02
CA HIS A 812 -30.16 -24.59 20.38
C HIS A 812 -29.10 -25.69 20.38
N ASP A 813 -29.21 -26.61 21.33
CA ASP A 813 -28.32 -27.77 21.40
C ASP A 813 -28.45 -28.62 20.12
N PRO A 814 -27.33 -29.05 19.49
CA PRO A 814 -27.36 -29.64 18.16
C PRO A 814 -27.93 -31.07 18.13
N GLU A 815 -28.04 -31.74 19.28
CA GLU A 815 -28.56 -33.10 19.41
C GLU A 815 -30.00 -33.11 19.90
N THR A 816 -30.28 -32.36 20.97
CA THR A 816 -31.60 -32.34 21.63
C THR A 816 -32.54 -31.28 21.06
N LEU A 817 -32.02 -30.29 20.33
CA LEU A 817 -32.74 -29.14 19.79
C LEU A 817 -33.36 -28.21 20.85
N ALA A 818 -33.06 -28.44 22.13
CA ALA A 818 -33.51 -27.60 23.23
C ALA A 818 -32.82 -26.23 23.20
N ALA A 819 -33.50 -25.18 23.68
CA ALA A 819 -32.87 -23.87 23.87
C ALA A 819 -31.66 -23.99 24.79
N ALA A 820 -30.56 -23.35 24.41
CA ALA A 820 -29.31 -23.38 25.16
C ALA A 820 -28.79 -21.95 25.42
N PRO A 821 -28.04 -21.74 26.52
CA PRO A 821 -27.33 -20.48 26.73
C PRO A 821 -26.08 -20.38 25.84
N ALA A 822 -25.54 -19.17 25.68
CA ALA A 822 -24.27 -18.91 25.00
C ALA A 822 -23.26 -18.25 25.95
N ARG A 823 -22.93 -16.97 25.76
CA ARG A 823 -22.08 -16.21 26.70
C ARG A 823 -22.79 -16.11 28.05
N THR A 824 -22.06 -15.73 29.10
CA THR A 824 -22.57 -15.67 30.49
C THR A 824 -23.85 -14.85 30.63
N PHE A 825 -24.04 -13.85 29.77
CA PHE A 825 -25.19 -12.94 29.75
C PHE A 825 -26.28 -13.32 28.72
N GLU A 826 -26.10 -14.40 27.95
CA GLU A 826 -27.03 -14.89 26.92
C GLU A 826 -27.73 -16.16 27.40
N LEU A 827 -28.82 -15.96 28.14
CA LEU A 827 -29.57 -17.05 28.75
C LEU A 827 -30.40 -17.83 27.71
N ALA A 828 -30.64 -19.12 27.97
CA ALA A 828 -31.66 -19.87 27.25
C ALA A 828 -33.03 -19.17 27.44
N SER A 829 -33.58 -18.62 26.36
CA SER A 829 -34.71 -17.69 26.38
C SER A 829 -35.44 -17.69 25.03
N ILE A 830 -36.60 -17.04 24.96
CA ILE A 830 -37.27 -16.76 23.68
C ILE A 830 -36.83 -15.37 23.23
N CYS A 831 -36.31 -15.26 22.01
CA CYS A 831 -35.64 -14.05 21.52
C CYS A 831 -36.40 -13.43 20.33
N PRO A 832 -37.00 -12.24 20.49
CA PRO A 832 -37.82 -11.62 19.43
C PRO A 832 -37.06 -11.26 18.16
N GLN A 833 -35.78 -10.90 18.23
CA GLN A 833 -34.98 -10.53 17.07
C GLN A 833 -34.79 -11.72 16.12
N GLU A 834 -34.35 -12.85 16.66
CA GLU A 834 -34.10 -14.09 15.94
C GLU A 834 -35.43 -14.71 15.48
N THR A 835 -36.45 -14.68 16.34
CA THR A 835 -37.82 -15.08 15.98
C THR A 835 -38.33 -14.31 14.77
N THR A 836 -38.09 -12.99 14.74
CA THR A 836 -38.47 -12.14 13.60
C THR A 836 -37.77 -12.57 12.31
N ALA A 837 -36.46 -12.82 12.37
CA ALA A 837 -35.67 -13.27 11.22
C ALA A 837 -36.12 -14.65 10.70
N ILE A 838 -36.41 -15.57 11.61
CA ILE A 838 -36.93 -16.92 11.29
C ILE A 838 -38.29 -16.82 10.60
N VAL A 839 -39.23 -16.05 11.15
CA VAL A 839 -40.57 -15.87 10.55
C VAL A 839 -40.46 -15.29 9.14
N ARG A 840 -39.62 -14.26 8.94
CA ARG A 840 -39.36 -13.70 7.60
C ARG A 840 -38.86 -14.74 6.62
N PHE A 841 -37.91 -15.59 7.03
CA PHE A 841 -37.43 -16.68 6.18
C PHE A 841 -38.55 -17.69 5.85
N LEU A 842 -39.31 -18.15 6.84
CA LEU A 842 -40.40 -19.10 6.62
C LEU A 842 -41.49 -18.55 5.67
N MET A 843 -41.77 -17.25 5.75
CA MET A 843 -42.74 -16.57 4.87
C MET A 843 -42.28 -16.53 3.41
N ARG A 844 -40.96 -16.64 3.12
CA ARG A 844 -40.41 -16.71 1.75
C ARG A 844 -40.69 -18.04 1.07
N LEU A 845 -40.99 -19.11 1.81
CA LEU A 845 -41.20 -20.43 1.23
C LEU A 845 -42.38 -20.39 0.25
N PRO A 846 -42.22 -20.83 -1.01
CA PRO A 846 -43.25 -20.68 -2.03
C PRO A 846 -44.51 -21.46 -1.69
N ASN A 847 -44.38 -22.64 -1.06
CA ASN A 847 -45.50 -23.48 -0.65
C ASN A 847 -45.30 -23.92 0.82
N PRO A 848 -45.59 -23.05 1.81
CA PRO A 848 -45.43 -23.40 3.21
C PRO A 848 -46.42 -24.52 3.60
N THR A 849 -45.96 -25.52 4.34
CA THR A 849 -46.83 -26.58 4.86
C THR A 849 -47.68 -26.07 6.02
N ASP A 850 -48.75 -26.79 6.40
CA ASP A 850 -49.57 -26.43 7.57
C ASP A 850 -48.75 -26.27 8.85
N GLN A 851 -47.69 -27.07 9.01
CA GLN A 851 -46.77 -26.95 10.14
C GLN A 851 -45.95 -25.65 10.10
N VAL A 852 -45.52 -25.22 8.91
CA VAL A 852 -44.84 -23.93 8.74
C VAL A 852 -45.80 -22.78 8.99
N MET A 853 -47.03 -22.87 8.48
CA MET A 853 -48.07 -21.87 8.72
C MET A 853 -48.35 -21.72 10.22
N ASP A 854 -48.59 -22.83 10.93
CA ASP A 854 -48.79 -22.82 12.38
C ASP A 854 -47.59 -22.23 13.14
N ALA A 855 -46.36 -22.56 12.73
CA ALA A 855 -45.15 -22.00 13.33
C ALA A 855 -45.08 -20.46 13.17
N ILE A 856 -45.39 -19.95 11.98
CA ILE A 856 -45.46 -18.49 11.72
C ILE A 856 -46.54 -17.84 12.57
N GLU A 857 -47.76 -18.38 12.55
CA GLU A 857 -48.93 -17.82 13.24
C GLU A 857 -48.71 -17.75 14.76
N THR A 858 -48.19 -18.82 15.35
CA THR A 858 -47.92 -18.90 16.79
C THR A 858 -46.78 -17.97 17.21
N ALA A 859 -45.74 -17.82 16.39
CA ALA A 859 -44.68 -16.85 16.64
C ALA A 859 -45.18 -15.40 16.53
N ILE A 860 -45.99 -15.07 15.53
CA ILE A 860 -46.60 -13.73 15.36
C ILE A 860 -47.51 -13.40 16.56
N ALA A 861 -48.31 -14.36 17.01
CA ALA A 861 -49.14 -14.19 18.20
C ALA A 861 -48.30 -13.92 19.45
N TRP A 862 -47.20 -14.66 19.63
CA TRP A 862 -46.28 -14.46 20.76
C TRP A 862 -45.56 -13.10 20.71
N LEU A 863 -45.12 -12.65 19.53
CA LEU A 863 -44.51 -11.33 19.35
C LEU A 863 -45.49 -10.20 19.70
N ARG A 864 -46.77 -10.32 19.34
CA ARG A 864 -47.80 -9.36 19.76
C ARG A 864 -48.06 -9.39 21.26
N GLU A 865 -48.07 -10.57 21.88
CA GLU A 865 -48.31 -10.75 23.31
C GLU A 865 -47.19 -10.16 24.18
N THR A 866 -45.94 -10.28 23.74
CA THR A 866 -44.74 -9.91 24.51
C THR A 866 -44.27 -8.48 24.29
N GLN A 867 -44.95 -7.74 23.42
CA GLN A 867 -44.70 -6.33 23.17
C GLN A 867 -44.79 -5.51 24.47
N LEU A 868 -43.81 -4.64 24.68
CA LEU A 868 -43.79 -3.69 25.79
C LEU A 868 -44.29 -2.33 25.29
N SER A 869 -45.22 -1.74 26.05
CA SER A 869 -45.74 -0.39 25.84
C SER A 869 -45.47 0.47 27.08
N GLY A 870 -45.51 1.80 26.93
CA GLY A 870 -45.34 2.70 28.06
C GLY A 870 -43.89 2.84 28.55
N VAL A 871 -42.92 2.33 27.81
CA VAL A 871 -41.49 2.39 28.15
C VAL A 871 -40.67 2.82 26.94
N ARG A 872 -39.66 3.67 27.17
CA ARG A 872 -38.63 4.00 26.19
C ARG A 872 -37.24 3.73 26.74
N VAL A 873 -36.31 3.43 25.85
CA VAL A 873 -34.89 3.25 26.18
C VAL A 873 -34.13 4.49 25.75
N GLU A 874 -33.33 5.07 26.64
CA GLU A 874 -32.59 6.29 26.39
C GLU A 874 -31.12 6.13 26.77
N ARG A 875 -30.24 6.71 25.94
CA ARG A 875 -28.84 6.93 26.30
C ARG A 875 -28.73 8.23 27.07
N ILE A 876 -28.29 8.16 28.31
CA ILE A 876 -28.04 9.33 29.15
C ILE A 876 -26.54 9.54 29.31
N ALA A 877 -26.09 10.79 29.34
CA ALA A 877 -24.69 11.11 29.58
C ALA A 877 -24.24 10.55 30.94
N ALA A 878 -23.03 9.98 30.98
CA ALA A 878 -22.42 9.44 32.18
C ALA A 878 -20.89 9.61 32.13
N ARG A 879 -20.20 9.37 33.25
CA ARG A 879 -18.73 9.54 33.29
C ARG A 879 -18.06 8.64 32.24
N PRO A 880 -17.12 9.14 31.42
CA PRO A 880 -16.34 8.29 30.52
C PRO A 880 -15.65 7.15 31.27
N GLU A 881 -15.82 5.93 30.77
CA GLU A 881 -15.29 4.71 31.37
C GLU A 881 -14.89 3.72 30.27
N GLY A 882 -13.71 3.11 30.43
CA GLY A 882 -13.19 2.09 29.51
C GLY A 882 -13.43 0.69 30.07
N TYR A 883 -13.92 -0.20 29.21
CA TYR A 883 -14.09 -1.62 29.48
C TYR A 883 -13.22 -2.46 28.53
N GLU A 884 -13.15 -3.77 28.77
CA GLU A 884 -12.33 -4.72 28.01
C GLU A 884 -12.54 -4.57 26.48
N PHE A 885 -13.79 -4.53 26.04
CA PHE A 885 -14.14 -4.57 24.61
C PHE A 885 -14.59 -3.22 24.03
N HIS A 886 -14.95 -2.23 24.86
CA HIS A 886 -15.45 -0.92 24.42
C HIS A 886 -15.21 0.19 25.46
N THR A 887 -15.36 1.44 25.03
CA THR A 887 -15.37 2.64 25.91
C THR A 887 -16.71 3.33 25.77
N THR A 888 -17.25 3.91 26.85
CA THR A 888 -18.52 4.64 26.81
C THR A 888 -18.50 5.88 27.70
N ASP A 889 -19.14 6.94 27.23
CA ASP A 889 -19.45 8.20 27.93
C ASP A 889 -20.96 8.34 28.22
N PHE A 890 -21.71 7.25 28.07
CA PHE A 890 -23.14 7.21 28.34
C PHE A 890 -23.52 5.99 29.18
N ASP A 891 -24.76 5.97 29.64
CA ASP A 891 -25.42 4.79 30.20
C ASP A 891 -26.76 4.59 29.50
N VAL A 892 -27.30 3.38 29.56
CA VAL A 892 -28.61 3.05 28.96
C VAL A 892 -29.61 2.83 30.07
N VAL A 893 -30.69 3.63 30.05
CA VAL A 893 -31.77 3.58 31.05
C VAL A 893 -33.11 3.30 30.38
N VAL A 894 -34.02 2.70 31.16
CA VAL A 894 -35.41 2.48 30.77
C VAL A 894 -36.27 3.50 31.51
N LEU A 895 -37.05 4.28 30.78
CA LEU A 895 -37.91 5.33 31.31
C LEU A 895 -39.37 5.04 30.96
N SER A 896 -40.29 5.43 31.85
CA SER A 896 -41.72 5.40 31.54
C SER A 896 -42.08 6.50 30.55
N ASP A 897 -42.79 6.12 29.48
CA ASP A 897 -43.31 7.02 28.45
C ASP A 897 -44.52 6.36 27.77
N GLU A 898 -45.72 6.79 28.13
CA GLU A 898 -46.99 6.27 27.60
C GLU A 898 -47.17 6.51 26.09
N ALA A 899 -46.45 7.46 25.51
CA ALA A 899 -46.49 7.76 24.09
C ALA A 899 -45.43 6.99 23.28
N ALA A 900 -44.55 6.23 23.94
CA ALA A 900 -43.49 5.49 23.29
C ALA A 900 -44.04 4.41 22.36
N SER A 901 -43.39 4.27 21.21
CA SER A 901 -43.66 3.17 20.28
C SER A 901 -43.40 1.82 20.96
N PRO A 902 -44.10 0.76 20.51
CA PRO A 902 -43.84 -0.62 20.90
C PRO A 902 -42.36 -1.01 20.88
N ILE A 903 -41.89 -1.68 21.93
CA ILE A 903 -40.52 -2.21 22.01
C ILE A 903 -40.52 -3.62 22.59
N TRP A 904 -39.48 -4.41 22.33
CA TRP A 904 -39.30 -5.75 22.85
C TRP A 904 -37.97 -5.84 23.60
N ALA A 905 -37.93 -6.63 24.67
CA ALA A 905 -36.65 -7.04 25.25
C ALA A 905 -35.94 -8.06 24.34
N ARG A 906 -34.62 -8.17 24.42
CA ARG A 906 -33.86 -9.14 23.63
C ARG A 906 -34.14 -10.58 24.07
N HIS A 907 -34.39 -10.78 25.37
CA HIS A 907 -34.59 -12.09 25.97
C HIS A 907 -35.86 -12.13 26.83
N TYR A 908 -36.68 -13.15 26.62
CA TYR A 908 -37.85 -13.46 27.43
C TYR A 908 -37.71 -14.83 28.11
N GLU A 909 -38.03 -14.88 29.39
CA GLU A 909 -38.02 -16.12 30.16
C GLU A 909 -39.07 -17.12 29.62
N ILE A 910 -38.60 -18.32 29.29
CA ILE A 910 -39.45 -19.42 28.82
C ILE A 910 -40.47 -19.76 29.92
N GLY A 911 -41.76 -19.76 29.55
CA GLY A 911 -42.86 -20.10 30.45
C GLY A 911 -43.52 -18.91 31.14
N THR A 912 -42.84 -17.78 31.32
CA THR A 912 -43.43 -16.59 31.99
C THR A 912 -43.57 -15.38 31.06
N ASN A 913 -42.89 -15.36 29.91
CA ASN A 913 -42.86 -14.21 29.00
C ASN A 913 -42.40 -12.91 29.70
N ARG A 914 -41.59 -13.01 30.76
CA ARG A 914 -41.00 -11.84 31.41
C ARG A 914 -39.68 -11.46 30.73
N PRO A 915 -39.43 -10.17 30.43
CA PRO A 915 -38.11 -9.70 30.06
C PRO A 915 -37.05 -10.13 31.08
N VAL A 916 -35.92 -10.65 30.60
CA VAL A 916 -34.79 -11.05 31.45
C VAL A 916 -33.48 -10.44 30.96
N PHE A 917 -32.61 -10.16 31.93
CA PHE A 917 -31.29 -9.58 31.73
C PHE A 917 -30.27 -10.42 32.49
N ALA A 918 -29.02 -10.41 32.06
CA ALA A 918 -27.93 -11.04 32.80
C ALA A 918 -26.63 -10.29 32.61
N GLY A 919 -25.84 -10.24 33.68
CA GLY A 919 -24.48 -9.70 33.66
C GLY A 919 -23.44 -10.77 33.36
N ARG A 920 -22.18 -10.44 33.59
CA ARG A 920 -21.07 -11.42 33.58
C ARG A 920 -21.15 -12.44 34.72
N ASP A 921 -21.97 -12.17 35.75
CA ASP A 921 -22.22 -13.07 36.89
C ASP A 921 -23.20 -14.22 36.57
N THR A 922 -23.73 -14.30 35.34
CA THR A 922 -24.73 -15.27 34.87
C THR A 922 -26.08 -15.22 35.58
N MET A 923 -26.27 -14.28 36.51
CA MET A 923 -27.49 -14.22 37.30
C MET A 923 -28.60 -13.58 36.50
N LYS A 924 -29.72 -14.30 36.39
CA LYS A 924 -30.95 -13.78 35.79
C LYS A 924 -31.49 -12.62 36.63
N ARG A 925 -31.75 -11.49 35.97
CA ARG A 925 -32.31 -10.25 36.48
C ARG A 925 -33.57 -9.90 35.70
N TYR A 926 -34.41 -9.03 36.26
CA TYR A 926 -35.70 -8.64 35.67
C TYR A 926 -35.81 -7.14 35.37
N ALA A 927 -34.77 -6.36 35.67
CA ALA A 927 -34.66 -4.98 35.20
C ALA A 927 -33.25 -4.69 34.65
N LEU A 928 -33.17 -3.86 33.60
CA LEU A 928 -31.91 -3.46 32.98
C LEU A 928 -30.96 -2.77 33.99
N SER A 929 -31.51 -2.03 34.95
CA SER A 929 -30.75 -1.35 36.01
C SER A 929 -30.03 -2.31 36.97
N GLU A 930 -30.38 -3.59 37.00
CA GLU A 930 -29.81 -4.61 37.89
C GLU A 930 -28.52 -5.26 37.35
N ILE A 931 -28.15 -5.00 36.10
CA ILE A 931 -26.90 -5.47 35.48
C ILE A 931 -25.89 -4.32 35.36
N GLU A 932 -24.61 -4.63 35.28
CA GLU A 932 -23.52 -3.66 35.19
C GLU A 932 -23.63 -2.73 33.96
N ARG A 933 -23.19 -1.47 34.12
CA ARG A 933 -23.16 -0.46 33.03
C ARG A 933 -22.40 -0.94 31.80
N GLU A 934 -21.35 -1.73 32.01
CA GLU A 934 -20.59 -2.38 30.95
C GLU A 934 -21.45 -3.24 30.03
N ARG A 935 -22.42 -3.99 30.57
CA ARG A 935 -23.38 -4.78 29.77
C ARG A 935 -24.54 -3.96 29.24
N ARG A 936 -25.03 -2.97 29.99
CA ARG A 936 -26.09 -2.07 29.50
C ARG A 936 -25.66 -1.29 28.25
N THR A 937 -24.39 -0.92 28.17
CA THR A 937 -23.83 -0.09 27.09
C THR A 937 -23.19 -0.90 25.95
N GLY A 938 -22.83 -2.17 26.20
CA GLY A 938 -22.13 -3.02 25.22
C GLY A 938 -23.02 -3.85 24.30
N THR A 939 -24.32 -3.99 24.57
CA THR A 939 -25.25 -4.75 23.72
C THR A 939 -26.66 -4.16 23.81
N PRO A 940 -27.42 -4.09 22.71
CA PRO A 940 -28.82 -3.71 22.77
C PRO A 940 -29.64 -4.78 23.49
N TRP A 941 -30.25 -4.41 24.62
CA TRP A 941 -31.14 -5.27 25.39
C TRP A 941 -32.62 -5.10 25.04
N TYR A 942 -32.93 -4.07 24.27
CA TYR A 942 -34.27 -3.77 23.76
C TYR A 942 -34.18 -3.32 22.31
N GLY A 943 -35.23 -3.59 21.54
CA GLY A 943 -35.29 -3.21 20.13
C GLY A 943 -36.70 -3.29 19.57
N ASP A 944 -36.87 -2.70 18.40
CA ASP A 944 -38.09 -2.65 17.61
C ASP A 944 -38.14 -3.74 16.53
N TRP A 945 -37.29 -4.77 16.64
CA TRP A 945 -37.07 -5.78 15.59
C TRP A 945 -38.37 -6.35 14.98
N PRO A 946 -39.39 -6.74 15.77
CA PRO A 946 -40.64 -7.29 15.25
C PRO A 946 -41.58 -6.27 14.59
N GLN A 947 -41.38 -4.97 14.82
CA GLN A 947 -42.36 -3.93 14.49
C GLN A 947 -42.73 -3.95 13.00
N ARG A 948 -41.74 -3.91 12.10
CA ARG A 948 -41.99 -3.94 10.66
C ARG A 948 -42.64 -5.25 10.21
N LEU A 949 -42.23 -6.38 10.78
CA LEU A 949 -42.83 -7.68 10.50
C LEU A 949 -44.33 -7.66 10.85
N LEU A 950 -44.68 -7.22 12.05
CA LEU A 950 -46.05 -7.25 12.57
C LEU A 950 -47.00 -6.26 11.87
N HIS A 951 -46.49 -5.07 11.52
CA HIS A 951 -47.31 -3.98 11.01
C HIS A 951 -47.47 -3.96 9.50
N SER A 952 -46.48 -4.42 8.72
CA SER A 952 -46.53 -4.40 7.26
C SER A 952 -46.32 -5.78 6.62
N GLU A 953 -45.18 -6.43 6.87
CA GLU A 953 -44.76 -7.59 6.08
C GLU A 953 -45.69 -8.81 6.26
N TYR A 954 -46.07 -9.12 7.50
CA TYR A 954 -46.95 -10.25 7.78
C TYR A 954 -48.40 -10.03 7.31
N PRO A 955 -49.03 -8.86 7.56
CA PRO A 955 -50.34 -8.54 6.99
C PRO A 955 -50.37 -8.60 5.44
N GLU A 956 -49.34 -8.08 4.78
CA GLU A 956 -49.20 -8.14 3.32
C GLU A 956 -49.07 -9.57 2.82
N TRP A 957 -48.24 -10.39 3.48
CA TRP A 957 -48.08 -11.81 3.15
C TRP A 957 -49.36 -12.62 3.37
N ARG A 958 -50.10 -12.39 4.46
CA ARG A 958 -51.42 -13.03 4.69
C ARG A 958 -52.39 -12.71 3.56
N THR A 959 -52.40 -11.44 3.13
CA THR A 959 -53.25 -10.96 2.04
C THR A 959 -52.86 -11.61 0.71
N SER A 960 -51.57 -11.68 0.39
CA SER A 960 -51.09 -12.29 -0.86
C SER A 960 -51.35 -13.80 -0.94
N ARG A 961 -51.53 -14.46 0.21
CA ARG A 961 -51.86 -15.89 0.32
C ARG A 961 -53.37 -16.19 0.33
N GLY A 962 -54.23 -15.17 0.24
CA GLY A 962 -55.69 -15.35 0.30
C GLY A 962 -56.22 -15.76 1.67
N VAL A 963 -55.41 -15.61 2.74
CA VAL A 963 -55.81 -15.88 4.12
C VAL A 963 -56.40 -14.59 4.69
N ALA A 964 -57.68 -14.34 4.39
CA ALA A 964 -58.38 -13.13 4.83
C ALA A 964 -58.42 -13.00 6.38
N LYS A 965 -58.49 -11.73 6.83
CA LYS A 965 -58.29 -11.21 8.20
C LYS A 965 -58.66 -12.16 9.35
#